data_AF-A0A660VUJ9-F1
#
_entry.id   AF-A0A660VUJ9-F1
#
_cell.length_a   1.000
_cell.length_b   1.000
_cell.length_c   1.000
_cell.angle_alpha   90.00
_cell.angle_beta   90.00
_cell.angle_gamma   90.00
#
_symmetry.space_group_name_H-M   'P 1'
#
loop_
_entity.id
_entity.type
_entity.pdbx_description
1 polymer ?
#
loop_
_entity_poly.entity_id
_entity_poly.type
_entity_poly.pdbx_seq_one_letter_code
_entity_poly.pdbx_strand_id
1 'polypeptide(L)'
;MRHYVKVASLLAGMSISLVQAQENAPTPDLDSSSRVALHAGLTDAGQRIEAGDLAQARADILALVRTHETSDELLLQLHRVKELLKRCAFRASHELPEATDLIAGNLMSYNRRSGKIKVSYKRNPEADPDADDGSGNDVKLLLQLLGLSNEVGGDDFTWAGGAPMHPIVFSGPYTVEIKGVMPEKDDSKGVFYSNPQMVINAGDEGIYTVSFGYPRTSQGWFRRASIRHTAISDSDLLDEDKDTPLKLGKRYSVKVVVNKKNITASANGRTFLKCKKQGDNYGQFGFRGCPGIQELILSGMANTAWVEGLEDNWWQQSWDAFDELYDPMDELPPSLVARFGEVRDHKDSPLADHPGTPLASHLKHFSTLSKMLDEREYEKLVRYVESIPVDSVGAPWQRWMLAVGESGLGHREDALSLCDMVLESHPGFVSGQLMRANLLGAGGDDDLALSALRVVLDGGAGDARVHAAFANRLTGSGRFVEARQAMSDAIAAGVHPAELERTAFMLTRARHGPEWPSAFEFHSRNYNVRTDLSDKLATEVGKQLELSLAMYNRIFGRPSNNGDSELYPVYLFSGQGGYMAYAGDLFGSAPANTAGVYSPVLGQLLIWNLPDHEQMLATVRHEGFHQFLDRLVPDPPTWFNEGTAEYVETAQLKRGSMTPGEPLLRSVALLSDADTDWAPLSELVRMTRGEFYSNARVHYPEAWALVHYLQHSGRTQSRLFDAYLAALMDGADADMAADMVFADVDMTALQRDVRAHVRALR
;
A
#
# COMPACT_ATOMS: atom_id res chain seq x y z
N MET A 1 53.60 -1.06 -34.99
CA MET A 1 52.84 -1.75 -36.06
C MET A 1 52.59 -3.26 -35.79
N ARG A 2 52.34 -3.66 -34.53
CA ARG A 2 51.87 -5.04 -34.19
C ARG A 2 50.73 -5.06 -33.16
N HIS A 3 50.08 -3.93 -32.93
CA HIS A 3 48.91 -3.82 -32.03
C HIS A 3 47.62 -3.37 -32.74
N TYR A 4 47.68 -3.03 -34.03
CA TYR A 4 46.51 -2.65 -34.82
C TYR A 4 45.91 -3.79 -35.67
N VAL A 5 46.54 -4.97 -35.70
CA VAL A 5 46.03 -6.13 -36.46
C VAL A 5 45.22 -7.10 -35.58
N LYS A 6 45.33 -7.03 -34.24
CA LYS A 6 44.59 -7.92 -33.32
C LYS A 6 43.18 -7.46 -32.97
N VAL A 7 42.84 -6.18 -33.18
CA VAL A 7 41.50 -5.64 -32.88
C VAL A 7 40.54 -5.83 -34.07
N ALA A 8 41.06 -5.85 -35.30
CA ALA A 8 40.25 -6.09 -36.51
C ALA A 8 39.79 -7.55 -36.66
N SER A 9 40.54 -8.53 -36.14
CA SER A 9 40.17 -9.95 -36.18
C SER A 9 39.11 -10.34 -35.13
N LEU A 10 39.01 -9.58 -34.03
CA LEU A 10 38.01 -9.81 -32.97
C LEU A 10 36.64 -9.19 -33.32
N LEU A 11 36.62 -8.10 -34.08
CA LEU A 11 35.38 -7.47 -34.55
C LEU A 11 34.74 -8.24 -35.71
N ALA A 12 35.52 -8.89 -36.59
CA ALA A 12 34.98 -9.74 -37.66
C ALA A 12 34.38 -11.07 -37.13
N GLY A 13 34.88 -11.59 -36.00
CA GLY A 13 34.34 -12.79 -35.36
C GLY A 13 33.01 -12.55 -34.64
N MET A 14 32.79 -11.36 -34.07
CA MET A 14 31.52 -10.99 -33.44
C MET A 14 30.41 -10.72 -34.46
N SER A 15 30.74 -10.22 -35.66
CA SER A 15 29.75 -9.99 -36.72
C SER A 15 29.25 -11.28 -37.37
N ILE A 16 30.06 -12.34 -37.44
CA ILE A 16 29.65 -13.63 -38.01
C ILE A 16 28.80 -14.43 -37.01
N SER A 17 29.10 -14.35 -35.70
CA SER A 17 28.28 -14.98 -34.65
C SER A 17 26.93 -14.29 -34.44
N LEU A 18 26.80 -12.98 -34.67
CA LEU A 18 25.49 -12.30 -34.64
C LEU A 18 24.63 -12.62 -35.88
N VAL A 19 25.25 -12.80 -37.04
CA VAL A 19 24.52 -13.17 -38.28
C VAL A 19 24.09 -14.63 -38.25
N GLN A 20 24.90 -15.56 -37.71
CA GLN A 20 24.50 -16.95 -37.54
C GLN A 20 23.53 -17.19 -36.37
N ALA A 21 23.50 -16.31 -35.36
CA ALA A 21 22.46 -16.32 -34.33
C ALA A 21 21.10 -15.79 -34.84
N GLN A 22 21.10 -14.96 -35.89
CA GLN A 22 19.87 -14.55 -36.59
C GLN A 22 19.39 -15.59 -37.62
N GLU A 23 20.27 -16.38 -38.23
CA GLU A 23 19.88 -17.43 -39.20
C GLU A 23 19.37 -18.73 -38.56
N ASN A 24 19.60 -18.94 -37.26
CA ASN A 24 19.01 -20.05 -36.48
C ASN A 24 17.85 -19.61 -35.58
N ALA A 25 17.34 -18.39 -35.76
CA ALA A 25 16.05 -18.04 -35.18
C ALA A 25 14.98 -18.94 -35.85
N PRO A 26 14.11 -19.64 -35.09
CA PRO A 26 12.97 -20.31 -35.69
C PRO A 26 12.24 -19.24 -36.53
N THR A 27 11.93 -19.58 -37.79
CA THR A 27 11.02 -18.77 -38.61
C THR A 27 9.85 -18.33 -37.73
N PRO A 28 9.56 -17.03 -37.59
CA PRO A 28 8.50 -16.58 -36.71
C PRO A 28 7.24 -17.32 -37.14
N ASP A 29 6.76 -18.17 -36.24
CA ASP A 29 5.50 -18.87 -36.41
C ASP A 29 4.45 -17.83 -36.79
N LEU A 30 3.53 -18.13 -37.71
CA LEU A 30 2.50 -17.18 -38.11
C LEU A 30 1.71 -16.69 -36.88
N ASP A 31 1.61 -17.54 -35.86
CA ASP A 31 1.12 -17.22 -34.52
C ASP A 31 1.94 -16.13 -33.80
N SER A 32 3.27 -16.17 -33.82
CA SER A 32 4.12 -15.17 -33.16
C SER A 32 3.92 -13.74 -33.69
N SER A 33 3.69 -13.58 -34.99
CA SER A 33 3.46 -12.27 -35.62
C SER A 33 2.09 -11.68 -35.27
N SER A 34 1.06 -12.53 -35.25
CA SER A 34 -0.30 -12.19 -34.83
C SER A 34 -0.35 -11.76 -33.37
N ARG A 35 0.42 -12.42 -32.51
CA ARG A 35 0.52 -12.12 -31.06
C ARG A 35 1.19 -10.79 -30.78
N VAL A 36 2.33 -10.52 -31.44
CA VAL A 36 3.02 -9.24 -31.32
C VAL A 36 2.11 -8.10 -31.79
N ALA A 37 1.36 -8.31 -32.87
CA ALA A 37 0.42 -7.33 -33.39
C ALA A 37 -0.75 -7.05 -32.43
N LEU A 38 -1.38 -8.08 -31.84
CA LEU A 38 -2.46 -7.91 -30.87
C LEU A 38 -1.98 -7.14 -29.63
N HIS A 39 -0.85 -7.55 -29.04
CA HIS A 39 -0.30 -6.89 -27.87
C HIS A 39 0.06 -5.43 -28.15
N ALA A 40 0.74 -5.16 -29.26
CA ALA A 40 1.09 -3.80 -29.67
C ALA A 40 -0.15 -2.94 -29.93
N GLY A 41 -1.17 -3.50 -30.61
CA GLY A 41 -2.42 -2.78 -30.88
C GLY A 41 -3.20 -2.42 -29.62
N LEU A 42 -3.26 -3.34 -28.63
CA LEU A 42 -3.89 -3.03 -27.34
C LEU A 42 -3.09 -1.98 -26.54
N THR A 43 -1.75 -1.99 -26.65
CA THR A 43 -0.89 -0.96 -26.05
C THR A 43 -1.16 0.41 -26.70
N ASP A 44 -1.21 0.47 -28.03
CA ASP A 44 -1.51 1.70 -28.77
C ASP A 44 -2.90 2.24 -28.41
N ALA A 45 -3.90 1.35 -28.27
CA ALA A 45 -5.22 1.74 -27.80
C ALA A 45 -5.20 2.32 -26.39
N GLY A 46 -4.46 1.71 -25.46
CA GLY A 46 -4.23 2.26 -24.12
C GLY A 46 -3.61 3.66 -24.14
N GLN A 47 -2.61 3.88 -25.01
CA GLN A 47 -1.99 5.20 -25.19
C GLN A 47 -2.98 6.24 -25.74
N ARG A 48 -3.86 5.85 -26.67
CA ARG A 48 -4.93 6.71 -27.18
C ARG A 48 -5.93 7.09 -26.10
N ILE A 49 -6.30 6.15 -25.23
CA ILE A 49 -7.18 6.43 -24.08
C ILE A 49 -6.56 7.53 -23.22
N GLU A 50 -5.28 7.42 -22.89
CA GLU A 50 -4.56 8.42 -22.11
C GLU A 50 -4.50 9.78 -22.81
N ALA A 51 -4.30 9.78 -24.13
CA ALA A 51 -4.32 10.98 -24.95
C ALA A 51 -5.73 11.61 -25.12
N GLY A 52 -6.79 10.95 -24.63
CA GLY A 52 -8.18 11.40 -24.76
C GLY A 52 -8.83 11.08 -26.12
N ASP A 53 -8.18 10.28 -26.98
CA ASP A 53 -8.72 9.83 -28.28
C ASP A 53 -9.61 8.58 -28.10
N LEU A 54 -10.65 8.72 -27.27
CA LEU A 54 -11.44 7.61 -26.75
C LEU A 54 -12.22 6.86 -27.83
N ALA A 55 -12.79 7.60 -28.79
CA ALA A 55 -13.59 7.01 -29.87
C ALA A 55 -12.74 6.14 -30.80
N GLN A 56 -11.53 6.61 -31.16
CA GLN A 56 -10.62 5.85 -31.98
C GLN A 56 -10.02 4.67 -31.20
N ALA A 57 -9.66 4.87 -29.93
CA ALA A 57 -9.19 3.78 -29.07
C ALA A 57 -10.19 2.62 -29.02
N ARG A 58 -11.48 2.94 -28.76
CA ARG A 58 -12.55 1.94 -28.76
C ARG A 58 -12.71 1.25 -30.12
N ALA A 59 -12.64 2.00 -31.22
CA ALA A 59 -12.72 1.43 -32.57
C ALA A 59 -11.55 0.47 -32.87
N ASP A 60 -10.33 0.84 -32.47
CA ASP A 60 -9.12 0.04 -32.64
C ASP A 60 -9.20 -1.26 -31.82
N ILE A 61 -9.63 -1.19 -30.56
CA ILE A 61 -9.82 -2.38 -29.70
C ILE A 61 -10.80 -3.35 -30.35
N LEU A 62 -11.98 -2.88 -30.76
CA LEU A 62 -13.00 -3.74 -31.37
C LEU A 62 -12.53 -4.30 -32.73
N ALA A 63 -11.68 -3.59 -33.47
CA ALA A 63 -11.07 -4.09 -34.70
C ALA A 63 -10.06 -5.21 -34.42
N LEU A 64 -9.24 -5.08 -33.37
CA LEU A 64 -8.33 -6.13 -32.92
C LEU A 64 -9.09 -7.37 -32.47
N VAL A 65 -10.14 -7.21 -31.67
CA VAL A 65 -11.02 -8.31 -31.24
C VAL A 65 -11.56 -9.10 -32.43
N ARG A 66 -12.08 -8.41 -33.46
CA ARG A 66 -12.56 -9.07 -34.69
C ARG A 66 -11.45 -9.76 -35.49
N THR A 67 -10.26 -9.16 -35.54
CA THR A 67 -9.12 -9.70 -36.30
C THR A 67 -8.57 -10.98 -35.66
N HIS A 68 -8.62 -11.05 -34.32
CA HIS A 68 -8.05 -12.14 -33.53
C HIS A 68 -9.13 -13.03 -32.89
N GLU A 69 -10.38 -12.96 -33.37
CA GLU A 69 -11.55 -13.55 -32.71
C GLU A 69 -11.39 -15.04 -32.40
N THR A 70 -10.68 -15.78 -33.25
CA THR A 70 -10.46 -17.23 -33.11
C THR A 70 -9.14 -17.59 -32.43
N SER A 71 -8.28 -16.63 -32.08
CA SER A 71 -6.97 -16.92 -31.52
C SER A 71 -7.03 -17.18 -30.02
N ASP A 72 -6.18 -18.09 -29.53
CA ASP A 72 -6.03 -18.33 -28.09
C ASP A 72 -5.36 -17.13 -27.39
N GLU A 73 -4.54 -16.38 -28.11
CA GLU A 73 -3.90 -15.16 -27.58
C GLU A 73 -4.94 -14.07 -27.24
N LEU A 74 -6.01 -13.91 -28.04
CA LEU A 74 -7.08 -12.97 -27.70
C LEU A 74 -7.76 -13.38 -26.39
N LEU A 75 -7.96 -14.69 -26.18
CA LEU A 75 -8.58 -15.20 -24.96
C LEU A 75 -7.70 -14.91 -23.74
N LEU A 76 -6.39 -15.10 -23.86
CA LEU A 76 -5.42 -14.79 -22.81
C LEU A 76 -5.30 -13.27 -22.53
N GLN A 77 -5.70 -12.41 -23.48
CA GLN A 77 -5.69 -10.96 -23.33
C GLN A 77 -7.10 -10.38 -23.10
N LEU A 78 -8.14 -11.21 -22.92
CA LEU A 78 -9.52 -10.72 -22.82
C LEU A 78 -9.71 -9.76 -21.64
N HIS A 79 -9.12 -10.06 -20.49
CA HIS A 79 -9.18 -9.17 -19.33
C HIS A 79 -8.71 -7.75 -19.69
N ARG A 80 -7.59 -7.67 -20.41
CA ARG A 80 -7.03 -6.40 -20.90
C ARG A 80 -7.96 -5.71 -21.89
N VAL A 81 -8.59 -6.47 -22.80
CA VAL A 81 -9.61 -5.92 -23.72
C VAL A 81 -10.78 -5.32 -22.94
N LYS A 82 -11.34 -6.05 -21.98
CA LYS A 82 -12.45 -5.61 -21.14
C LYS A 82 -12.10 -4.33 -20.39
N GLU A 83 -10.93 -4.29 -19.75
CA GLU A 83 -10.43 -3.12 -19.04
C GLU A 83 -10.26 -1.90 -19.95
N LEU A 84 -9.68 -2.08 -21.14
CA LEU A 84 -9.52 -0.97 -22.10
C LEU A 84 -10.87 -0.45 -22.61
N LEU A 85 -11.84 -1.33 -22.90
CA LEU A 85 -13.19 -0.93 -23.30
C LEU A 85 -13.90 -0.18 -22.17
N LYS A 86 -13.82 -0.71 -20.95
CA LYS A 86 -14.38 -0.09 -19.74
C LYS A 86 -13.79 1.29 -19.48
N ARG A 87 -12.46 1.45 -19.59
CA ARG A 87 -11.78 2.76 -19.50
C ARG A 87 -12.23 3.71 -20.61
N CYS A 88 -12.40 3.25 -21.84
CA CYS A 88 -12.93 4.08 -22.94
C CYS A 88 -14.35 4.59 -22.60
N ALA A 89 -15.25 3.68 -22.21
CA ALA A 89 -16.64 4.00 -21.92
C ALA A 89 -16.78 4.92 -20.69
N PHE A 90 -16.00 4.66 -19.64
CA PHE A 90 -15.93 5.49 -18.45
C PHE A 90 -15.48 6.91 -18.78
N ARG A 91 -14.30 7.07 -19.41
CA ARG A 91 -13.79 8.42 -19.76
C ARG A 91 -14.65 9.14 -20.80
N ALA A 92 -15.45 8.43 -21.58
CA ALA A 92 -16.37 9.03 -22.55
C ALA A 92 -17.67 9.52 -21.90
N SER A 93 -18.02 8.97 -20.74
CA SER A 93 -19.24 9.31 -19.99
C SER A 93 -18.97 10.22 -18.78
N HIS A 94 -17.71 10.34 -18.35
CA HIS A 94 -17.29 11.08 -17.18
C HIS A 94 -16.23 12.13 -17.56
N GLU A 95 -16.52 13.39 -17.24
CA GLU A 95 -15.56 14.48 -17.31
C GLU A 95 -15.12 14.82 -15.89
N LEU A 96 -13.80 14.96 -15.69
CA LEU A 96 -13.27 15.40 -14.40
C LEU A 96 -13.87 16.78 -14.07
N PRO A 97 -14.47 16.96 -12.87
CA PRO A 97 -14.95 18.26 -12.43
C PRO A 97 -13.82 19.28 -12.41
N GLU A 98 -14.16 20.56 -12.51
CA GLU A 98 -13.15 21.59 -12.29
C GLU A 98 -12.68 21.51 -10.82
N ALA A 99 -11.41 21.82 -10.55
CA ALA A 99 -10.88 21.78 -9.18
C ALA A 99 -11.67 22.67 -8.19
N THR A 100 -12.45 23.64 -8.69
CA THR A 100 -13.39 24.45 -7.91
C THR A 100 -14.58 23.68 -7.37
N ASP A 101 -14.98 22.59 -8.01
CA ASP A 101 -16.14 21.77 -7.64
C ASP A 101 -15.77 20.70 -6.61
N LEU A 102 -14.47 20.38 -6.49
CA LEU A 102 -13.94 19.36 -5.58
C LEU A 102 -13.57 19.90 -4.20
N ILE A 103 -13.41 21.23 -4.07
CA ILE A 103 -12.95 21.88 -2.83
C ILE A 103 -14.15 22.56 -2.17
N ALA A 104 -14.38 22.32 -0.88
CA ALA A 104 -15.49 22.94 -0.15
C ALA A 104 -15.34 24.48 -0.05
N GLY A 105 -14.09 24.95 -0.02
CA GLY A 105 -13.75 26.36 -0.14
C GLY A 105 -13.81 26.90 -1.57
N ASN A 106 -13.91 28.22 -1.69
CA ASN A 106 -13.82 28.90 -2.98
C ASN A 106 -12.36 28.97 -3.46
N LEU A 107 -12.01 28.11 -4.43
CA LEU A 107 -10.71 28.11 -5.09
C LEU A 107 -10.59 29.32 -6.04
N MET A 108 -9.88 30.36 -5.59
CA MET A 108 -9.74 31.61 -6.33
C MET A 108 -8.75 31.54 -7.49
N SER A 109 -7.67 30.76 -7.33
CA SER A 109 -6.72 30.46 -8.40
C SER A 109 -5.90 29.24 -8.04
N TYR A 110 -5.59 28.43 -9.04
CA TYR A 110 -4.71 27.28 -8.92
C TYR A 110 -3.91 27.12 -10.21
N ASN A 111 -2.63 26.83 -10.09
CA ASN A 111 -1.77 26.48 -11.21
C ASN A 111 -1.05 25.19 -10.87
N ARG A 112 -1.54 24.08 -11.43
CA ARG A 112 -1.03 22.72 -11.20
C ARG A 112 0.49 22.62 -11.40
N ARG A 113 1.03 23.10 -12.53
CA ARG A 113 2.47 23.00 -12.83
C ARG A 113 3.37 23.74 -11.81
N SER A 114 2.93 24.89 -11.31
CA SER A 114 3.74 25.68 -10.36
C SER A 114 3.40 25.43 -8.89
N GLY A 115 2.29 24.76 -8.60
CA GLY A 115 1.75 24.63 -7.23
C GLY A 115 1.18 25.93 -6.67
N LYS A 116 1.12 27.02 -7.44
CA LYS A 116 0.59 28.30 -6.95
C LYS A 116 -0.91 28.15 -6.70
N ILE A 117 -1.35 28.39 -5.47
CA ILE A 117 -2.74 28.24 -5.06
C ILE A 117 -3.24 29.45 -4.27
N LYS A 118 -4.54 29.71 -4.37
CA LYS A 118 -5.27 30.60 -3.49
C LYS A 118 -6.69 30.07 -3.28
N VAL A 119 -7.02 29.74 -2.04
CA VAL A 119 -8.34 29.25 -1.62
C VAL A 119 -8.89 30.13 -0.52
N SER A 120 -10.21 30.32 -0.50
CA SER A 120 -10.90 31.08 0.54
C SER A 120 -12.11 30.33 1.05
N TYR A 121 -12.28 30.27 2.36
CA TYR A 121 -13.45 29.74 3.05
C TYR A 121 -14.22 30.90 3.65
N LYS A 122 -15.54 30.91 3.51
CA LYS A 122 -16.41 31.93 4.08
C LYS A 122 -17.42 31.24 4.98
N ARG A 123 -17.69 31.86 6.13
CA ARG A 123 -18.68 31.36 7.08
C ARG A 123 -20.01 31.09 6.38
N ASN A 124 -20.55 29.88 6.57
CA ASN A 124 -21.88 29.55 6.10
C ASN A 124 -22.91 30.33 6.98
N PRO A 125 -23.75 31.20 6.40
CA PRO A 125 -24.78 31.94 7.14
C PRO A 125 -25.86 31.03 7.73
N GLU A 126 -26.05 29.82 7.20
CA GLU A 126 -27.04 28.83 7.65
C GLU A 126 -26.51 27.89 8.74
N ALA A 127 -25.20 27.90 9.02
CA ALA A 127 -24.61 27.08 10.07
C ALA A 127 -25.13 27.51 11.46
N ASP A 128 -25.70 26.56 12.20
CA ASP A 128 -26.17 26.77 13.57
C ASP A 128 -24.98 27.08 14.49
N PRO A 129 -24.88 28.31 15.04
CA PRO A 129 -23.76 28.69 15.91
C PRO A 129 -23.81 28.00 17.28
N ASP A 130 -24.96 27.46 17.68
CA ASP A 130 -25.22 26.85 18.98
C ASP A 130 -25.38 25.32 18.90
N ALA A 131 -25.16 24.71 17.72
CA ALA A 131 -25.15 23.27 17.57
C ALA A 131 -24.16 22.64 18.57
N ASP A 132 -24.71 21.93 19.54
CA ASP A 132 -23.96 21.20 20.56
C ASP A 132 -24.07 19.71 20.27
N ASP A 133 -23.22 19.23 19.38
CA ASP A 133 -23.05 17.82 19.05
C ASP A 133 -22.08 17.11 20.02
N GLY A 134 -21.63 17.79 21.07
CA GLY A 134 -20.60 17.30 21.99
C GLY A 134 -19.16 17.44 21.47
N SER A 135 -18.95 18.07 20.31
CA SER A 135 -17.62 18.33 19.76
C SER A 135 -16.93 19.55 20.40
N GLY A 136 -15.60 19.53 20.43
CA GLY A 136 -14.80 20.65 20.97
C GLY A 136 -14.96 21.95 20.16
N ASN A 137 -14.61 23.10 20.76
CA ASN A 137 -14.79 24.44 20.15
C ASN A 137 -14.19 24.59 18.74
N ASP A 138 -13.07 23.94 18.45
CA ASP A 138 -12.41 24.03 17.14
C ASP A 138 -13.18 23.25 16.04
N VAL A 139 -13.94 22.22 16.39
CA VAL A 139 -14.86 21.53 15.47
C VAL A 139 -16.06 22.43 15.16
N LYS A 140 -16.62 23.12 16.17
CA LYS A 140 -17.67 24.13 15.98
C LYS A 140 -17.23 25.24 15.02
N LEU A 141 -15.96 25.66 15.08
CA LEU A 141 -15.40 26.65 14.14
C LEU A 141 -15.35 26.12 12.70
N LEU A 142 -14.99 24.84 12.50
CA LEU A 142 -15.02 24.22 11.18
C LEU A 142 -16.45 24.12 10.64
N LEU A 143 -17.42 23.69 11.46
CA LEU A 143 -18.84 23.66 11.08
C LEU A 143 -19.36 25.05 10.69
N GLN A 144 -18.95 26.10 11.41
CA GLN A 144 -19.29 27.48 11.05
C GLN A 144 -18.69 27.90 9.70
N LEU A 145 -17.45 27.48 9.39
CA LEU A 145 -16.78 27.83 8.14
C LEU A 145 -17.26 27.03 6.94
N LEU A 146 -17.50 25.73 7.10
CA LEU A 146 -17.76 24.79 6.00
C LEU A 146 -19.24 24.47 5.85
N GLY A 147 -20.02 24.55 6.94
CA GLY A 147 -21.47 24.32 6.90
C GLY A 147 -21.89 22.88 6.59
N LEU A 148 -21.00 21.90 6.74
CA LEU A 148 -21.21 20.51 6.37
C LEU A 148 -21.63 19.66 7.59
N SER A 149 -22.68 18.85 7.43
CA SER A 149 -22.81 17.59 8.17
C SER A 149 -21.89 16.56 7.52
N ASN A 150 -21.29 15.68 8.33
CA ASN A 150 -20.25 14.69 8.00
C ASN A 150 -20.52 13.67 6.86
N GLU A 151 -21.31 13.96 5.84
CA GLU A 151 -21.53 13.03 4.72
C GLU A 151 -21.36 13.74 3.36
N VAL A 152 -20.31 13.28 2.65
CA VAL A 152 -19.89 13.61 1.29
C VAL A 152 -19.37 15.06 1.10
N GLY A 153 -18.03 15.20 1.12
CA GLY A 153 -17.30 16.47 0.93
C GLY A 153 -16.68 17.09 2.20
N GLY A 154 -16.63 16.35 3.31
CA GLY A 154 -16.27 16.83 4.65
C GLY A 154 -14.79 16.98 5.03
N ASP A 155 -13.84 16.66 4.14
CA ASP A 155 -12.43 16.41 4.53
C ASP A 155 -11.41 17.51 4.14
N ASP A 156 -11.84 18.77 4.04
CA ASP A 156 -10.92 19.90 3.82
C ASP A 156 -10.06 20.21 5.06
N PHE A 157 -10.24 19.52 6.19
CA PHE A 157 -9.40 19.63 7.39
C PHE A 157 -9.24 18.28 8.08
N THR A 158 -8.03 17.95 8.50
CA THR A 158 -7.73 16.77 9.31
C THR A 158 -7.29 17.18 10.71
N TRP A 159 -7.54 16.34 11.72
CA TRP A 159 -7.13 16.64 13.09
C TRP A 159 -5.70 16.15 13.34
N ALA A 160 -4.76 17.07 13.53
CA ALA A 160 -3.37 16.73 13.83
C ALA A 160 -2.73 17.74 14.79
N GLY A 161 -1.84 17.26 15.67
CA GLY A 161 -1.13 18.11 16.63
C GLY A 161 -2.04 18.86 17.61
N GLY A 162 -3.30 18.42 17.78
CA GLY A 162 -4.32 19.05 18.62
C GLY A 162 -5.04 20.25 17.99
N ALA A 163 -4.95 20.45 16.67
CA ALA A 163 -5.71 21.46 15.92
C ALA A 163 -6.33 20.85 14.66
N PRO A 164 -7.38 21.48 14.10
CA PRO A 164 -7.73 21.27 12.71
C PRO A 164 -6.64 21.84 11.79
N MET A 165 -6.05 20.97 10.98
CA MET A 165 -5.01 21.27 10.01
C MET A 165 -5.61 21.19 8.60
N HIS A 166 -5.31 22.19 7.78
CA HIS A 166 -5.65 22.16 6.37
C HIS A 166 -4.74 21.15 5.65
N PRO A 167 -5.26 20.32 4.72
CA PRO A 167 -4.51 19.29 4.00
C PRO A 167 -3.49 19.84 2.99
N ILE A 168 -3.42 21.17 2.79
CA ILE A 168 -2.40 21.76 1.91
C ILE A 168 -1.06 21.68 2.63
N VAL A 169 -0.15 20.91 2.05
CA VAL A 169 1.28 20.99 2.35
C VAL A 169 1.90 22.06 1.45
N PHE A 170 2.47 23.11 2.04
CA PHE A 170 3.18 24.12 1.30
C PHE A 170 4.60 23.67 0.97
N SER A 171 5.00 23.84 -0.29
CA SER A 171 6.35 23.55 -0.83
C SER A 171 7.19 24.81 -0.97
N GLY A 172 6.61 25.98 -0.71
CA GLY A 172 7.26 27.28 -0.78
C GLY A 172 6.54 28.34 0.04
N PRO A 173 6.91 29.62 -0.12
CA PRO A 173 6.33 30.71 0.65
C PRO A 173 4.82 30.78 0.54
N TYR A 174 4.16 31.03 1.66
CA TYR A 174 2.71 31.13 1.75
C TYR A 174 2.25 32.16 2.79
N THR A 175 0.98 32.48 2.71
CA THR A 175 0.27 33.43 3.54
C THR A 175 -1.06 32.82 3.96
N VAL A 176 -1.38 33.03 5.23
CA VAL A 176 -2.68 32.68 5.81
C VAL A 176 -3.28 33.92 6.43
N GLU A 177 -4.53 34.21 6.08
CA GLU A 177 -5.28 35.35 6.61
C GLU A 177 -6.62 34.88 7.14
N ILE A 178 -6.92 35.21 8.40
CA ILE A 178 -8.22 34.96 9.03
C ILE A 178 -8.86 36.29 9.35
N LYS A 179 -10.14 36.42 8.99
CA LYS A 179 -10.99 37.56 9.35
C LYS A 179 -12.13 37.09 10.22
N GLY A 180 -12.47 37.90 11.21
CA GLY A 180 -13.56 37.61 12.11
C GLY A 180 -14.01 38.82 12.91
N VAL A 181 -14.87 38.56 13.89
CA VAL A 181 -15.35 39.56 14.84
C VAL A 181 -15.02 39.08 16.24
N MET A 182 -14.28 39.88 17.01
CA MET A 182 -14.05 39.57 18.42
C MET A 182 -15.37 39.67 19.20
N PRO A 183 -15.63 38.76 20.16
CA PRO A 183 -16.82 38.83 21.02
C PRO A 183 -16.91 40.16 21.76
N GLU A 184 -18.13 40.62 22.03
CA GLU A 184 -18.40 41.86 22.78
C GLU A 184 -18.29 41.69 24.30
N LYS A 185 -18.54 40.48 24.82
CA LYS A 185 -18.57 40.18 26.25
C LYS A 185 -17.52 39.15 26.66
N ASP A 186 -17.07 39.31 27.91
CA ASP A 186 -16.18 38.40 28.62
C ASP A 186 -17.01 37.19 29.10
N ASP A 187 -17.17 36.18 28.25
CA ASP A 187 -17.79 34.92 28.67
C ASP A 187 -16.76 34.18 29.53
N SER A 188 -16.71 34.55 30.81
CA SER A 188 -15.70 34.19 31.81
C SER A 188 -15.65 32.70 32.17
N LYS A 189 -16.19 31.81 31.33
CA LYS A 189 -16.01 30.35 31.41
C LYS A 189 -14.92 29.80 30.48
N GLY A 190 -14.26 30.61 29.63
CA GLY A 190 -13.31 30.07 28.66
C GLY A 190 -12.33 31.04 27.98
N VAL A 191 -11.58 31.86 28.72
CA VAL A 191 -10.50 32.73 28.17
C VAL A 191 -9.34 31.93 27.54
N PHE A 192 -9.26 30.63 27.81
CA PHE A 192 -8.19 29.76 27.30
C PHE A 192 -8.35 29.38 25.81
N TYR A 193 -9.53 29.55 25.21
CA TYR A 193 -9.85 29.09 23.84
C TYR A 193 -10.43 30.17 22.92
N SER A 194 -10.33 31.44 23.29
CA SER A 194 -11.04 32.55 22.63
C SER A 194 -10.12 33.57 21.94
N ASN A 195 -8.82 33.26 21.81
CA ASN A 195 -7.86 34.12 21.13
C ASN A 195 -7.41 33.52 19.80
N PRO A 196 -7.40 34.27 18.69
CA PRO A 196 -7.00 33.72 17.40
C PRO A 196 -5.58 33.17 17.46
N GLN A 197 -5.43 31.90 17.07
CA GLN A 197 -4.15 31.21 16.98
C GLN A 197 -4.03 30.54 15.61
N MET A 198 -2.82 30.60 15.06
CA MET A 198 -2.42 29.89 13.86
C MET A 198 -1.29 28.94 14.20
N VAL A 199 -1.40 27.72 13.69
CA VAL A 199 -0.45 26.63 13.88
C VAL A 199 0.25 26.37 12.55
N ILE A 200 1.58 26.33 12.56
CA ILE A 200 2.39 25.96 11.40
C ILE A 200 3.16 24.71 11.78
N ASN A 201 2.83 23.59 11.15
CA ASN A 201 3.57 22.35 11.29
C ASN A 201 4.65 22.29 10.21
N ALA A 202 5.92 22.44 10.58
CA ALA A 202 7.04 22.45 9.64
C ALA A 202 7.71 21.06 9.48
N GLY A 203 7.04 19.98 9.88
CA GLY A 203 7.57 18.61 9.88
C GLY A 203 8.42 18.33 11.13
N ASP A 204 9.51 17.59 10.96
CA ASP A 204 10.39 17.11 12.04
C ASP A 204 10.99 18.21 12.93
N GLU A 205 11.03 19.45 12.45
CA GLU A 205 11.56 20.57 13.23
C GLU A 205 10.61 21.04 14.33
N GLY A 206 9.35 20.62 14.31
CA GLY A 206 8.34 20.97 15.29
C GLY A 206 7.31 21.99 14.79
N ILE A 207 6.54 22.51 15.74
CA ILE A 207 5.32 23.28 15.48
C ILE A 207 5.51 24.73 15.93
N TYR A 208 5.22 25.69 15.05
CA TYR A 208 5.10 27.08 15.44
C TYR A 208 3.66 27.40 15.81
N THR A 209 3.45 27.98 16.99
CA THR A 209 2.17 28.53 17.40
C THR A 209 2.24 30.06 17.40
N VAL A 210 1.48 30.68 16.51
CA VAL A 210 1.32 32.14 16.43
C VAL A 210 0.02 32.54 17.11
N SER A 211 0.13 33.10 18.30
CA SER A 211 -0.99 33.66 19.07
C SER A 211 -1.12 35.16 18.82
N PHE A 212 -2.31 35.62 18.43
CA PHE A 212 -2.61 37.05 18.25
C PHE A 212 -3.01 37.75 19.56
N GLY A 213 -3.03 37.02 20.68
CA GLY A 213 -3.40 37.52 21.99
C GLY A 213 -4.90 37.78 22.16
N TYR A 214 -5.30 38.10 23.39
CA TYR A 214 -6.68 38.43 23.74
C TYR A 214 -6.72 39.77 24.48
N PRO A 215 -7.63 40.70 24.12
CA PRO A 215 -7.69 42.02 24.73
C PRO A 215 -8.00 41.94 26.22
N ARG A 216 -7.55 42.94 26.99
CA ARG A 216 -7.81 42.96 28.42
C ARG A 216 -9.31 43.08 28.71
N THR A 217 -9.85 42.15 29.50
CA THR A 217 -11.26 42.13 29.88
C THR A 217 -11.54 43.03 31.08
N SER A 218 -12.82 43.22 31.41
CA SER A 218 -13.24 43.97 32.60
C SER A 218 -12.75 43.32 33.91
N GLN A 219 -12.55 42.00 33.92
CA GLN A 219 -11.95 41.26 35.04
C GLN A 219 -10.41 41.30 35.04
N GLY A 220 -9.79 41.99 34.08
CA GLY A 220 -8.34 42.19 34.01
C GLY A 220 -7.57 41.06 33.31
N TRP A 221 -8.23 40.00 32.87
CA TRP A 221 -7.65 38.90 32.09
C TRP A 221 -7.22 39.38 30.71
N PHE A 222 -6.09 38.92 30.23
CA PHE A 222 -5.60 39.19 28.88
C PHE A 222 -4.66 38.07 28.43
N ARG A 223 -4.44 37.94 27.11
CA ARG A 223 -3.36 37.11 26.57
C ARG A 223 -2.46 37.93 25.68
N ARG A 224 -1.16 37.74 25.82
CA ARG A 224 -0.17 38.39 24.95
C ARG A 224 -0.13 37.73 23.59
N ALA A 225 0.21 38.55 22.61
CA ALA A 225 0.50 38.09 21.27
C ALA A 225 1.91 37.48 21.30
N SER A 226 2.10 36.28 20.74
CA SER A 226 3.41 35.60 20.77
C SER A 226 3.60 34.63 19.61
N ILE A 227 4.86 34.36 19.30
CA ILE A 227 5.26 33.20 18.49
C ILE A 227 6.01 32.24 19.40
N ARG A 228 5.53 31.01 19.52
CA ARG A 228 6.24 29.91 20.17
C ARG A 228 6.62 28.85 19.16
N HIS A 229 7.69 28.14 19.44
CA HIS A 229 8.10 26.94 18.72
C HIS A 229 8.12 25.77 19.68
N THR A 230 7.52 24.64 19.31
CA THR A 230 7.43 23.48 20.17
C THR A 230 7.97 22.26 19.44
N ALA A 231 9.04 21.68 20.00
CA ALA A 231 9.69 20.47 19.51
C ALA A 231 9.59 19.39 20.58
N ILE A 232 8.96 18.25 20.23
CA ILE A 232 8.68 17.10 21.11
C ILE A 232 7.86 17.48 22.36
N SER A 233 8.50 18.11 23.34
CA SER A 233 7.91 18.54 24.61
C SER A 233 8.40 19.93 25.10
N ASP A 234 9.44 20.49 24.48
CA ASP A 234 9.99 21.81 24.84
C ASP A 234 9.36 22.91 23.99
N SER A 235 8.93 24.00 24.64
CA SER A 235 8.26 25.14 24.01
C SER A 235 9.03 26.45 24.22
N ASP A 236 9.70 26.90 23.17
CA ASP A 236 10.48 28.14 23.14
C ASP A 236 9.61 29.34 22.77
N LEU A 237 9.67 30.41 23.56
CA LEU A 237 9.11 31.71 23.19
C LEU A 237 10.08 32.44 22.27
N LEU A 238 9.71 32.60 21.00
CA LEU A 238 10.56 33.22 19.98
C LEU A 238 10.34 34.72 19.83
N ASP A 239 9.10 35.18 20.03
CA ASP A 239 8.75 36.60 20.02
C ASP A 239 7.46 36.84 20.82
N GLU A 240 7.33 38.02 21.42
CA GLU A 240 6.14 38.41 22.21
C GLU A 240 5.90 39.92 22.13
N ASP A 241 4.64 40.32 21.98
CA ASP A 241 4.21 41.71 22.16
C ASP A 241 3.39 41.83 23.46
N LYS A 242 3.62 42.94 24.18
CA LYS A 242 2.95 43.24 25.45
C LYS A 242 1.46 43.52 25.26
N ASP A 243 1.08 44.04 24.10
CA ASP A 243 -0.28 44.41 23.75
C ASP A 243 -0.80 43.56 22.59
N THR A 244 -2.08 43.19 22.62
CA THR A 244 -2.73 42.59 21.45
C THR A 244 -3.21 43.70 20.50
N PRO A 245 -3.07 43.52 19.18
CA PRO A 245 -3.65 44.43 18.20
C PRO A 245 -5.18 44.31 18.06
N LEU A 246 -5.81 43.37 18.78
CA LEU A 246 -7.24 43.08 18.71
C LEU A 246 -8.05 43.92 19.72
N LYS A 247 -9.34 44.10 19.45
CA LYS A 247 -10.27 44.83 20.32
C LYS A 247 -11.60 44.10 20.41
N LEU A 248 -12.18 44.00 21.61
CA LEU A 248 -13.49 43.38 21.84
C LEU A 248 -14.58 44.07 21.00
N GLY A 249 -15.52 43.28 20.48
CA GLY A 249 -16.62 43.75 19.63
C GLY A 249 -16.20 44.35 18.28
N LYS A 250 -14.93 44.28 17.89
CA LYS A 250 -14.43 44.82 16.61
C LYS A 250 -14.04 43.72 15.65
N ARG A 251 -14.15 44.04 14.36
CA ARG A 251 -13.62 43.19 13.28
C ARG A 251 -12.10 43.12 13.38
N TYR A 252 -11.56 41.96 13.04
CA TYR A 252 -10.12 41.74 12.93
C TYR A 252 -9.77 41.10 11.60
N SER A 253 -8.56 41.40 11.12
CA SER A 253 -7.87 40.70 10.03
C SER A 253 -6.48 40.32 10.52
N VAL A 254 -6.26 39.05 10.82
CA VAL A 254 -4.97 38.53 11.30
C VAL A 254 -4.32 37.73 10.19
N LYS A 255 -3.00 37.91 10.01
CA LYS A 255 -2.27 37.34 8.88
C LYS A 255 -0.90 36.86 9.29
N VAL A 256 -0.58 35.63 8.90
CA VAL A 256 0.76 35.05 9.02
C VAL A 256 1.36 34.87 7.63
N VAL A 257 2.62 35.25 7.49
CA VAL A 257 3.41 35.03 6.27
C VAL A 257 4.60 34.16 6.64
N VAL A 258 4.74 33.05 5.93
CA VAL A 258 5.87 32.12 6.05
C VAL A 258 6.72 32.23 4.79
N ASN A 259 7.97 32.63 4.96
CA ASN A 259 8.94 32.66 3.87
C ASN A 259 10.17 31.81 4.24
N LYS A 260 11.13 31.71 3.31
CA LYS A 260 12.34 30.89 3.51
C LYS A 260 13.08 31.18 4.83
N LYS A 261 13.06 32.43 5.31
CA LYS A 261 13.89 32.84 6.46
C LYS A 261 13.10 33.14 7.72
N ASN A 262 11.83 33.52 7.61
CA ASN A 262 11.07 34.10 8.72
C ASN A 262 9.61 33.70 8.70
N ILE A 263 9.02 33.70 9.89
CA ILE A 263 7.57 33.72 10.11
C ILE A 263 7.23 35.11 10.67
N THR A 264 6.24 35.76 10.09
CA THR A 264 5.78 37.09 10.52
C THR A 264 4.29 37.10 10.76
N ALA A 265 3.85 37.73 11.86
CA ALA A 265 2.45 37.91 12.20
C ALA A 265 2.07 39.39 12.12
N SER A 266 0.93 39.65 11.48
CA SER A 266 0.37 40.98 11.30
C SER A 266 -1.12 40.99 11.60
N ALA A 267 -1.61 42.12 12.11
CA ALA A 267 -3.02 42.33 12.38
C ALA A 267 -3.42 43.70 11.85
N ASN A 268 -4.53 43.76 11.12
CA ASN A 268 -5.08 44.98 10.53
C ASN A 268 -4.03 45.74 9.70
N GLY A 269 -3.16 45.02 8.99
CA GLY A 269 -2.11 45.57 8.11
C GLY A 269 -0.79 45.94 8.80
N ARG A 270 -0.66 45.79 10.13
CA ARG A 270 0.58 46.08 10.86
C ARG A 270 1.22 44.79 11.36
N THR A 271 2.49 44.56 11.01
CA THR A 271 3.32 43.49 11.59
C THR A 271 3.72 43.84 13.02
N PHE A 272 3.57 42.88 13.93
CA PHE A 272 3.89 43.06 15.35
C PHE A 272 4.63 41.87 15.96
N LEU A 273 4.71 40.73 15.27
CA LEU A 273 5.60 39.62 15.65
C LEU A 273 6.42 39.13 14.45
N LYS A 274 7.64 38.68 14.72
CA LYS A 274 8.56 38.09 13.74
C LYS A 274 9.58 37.16 14.43
N CYS A 275 9.73 35.96 13.90
CA CYS A 275 10.84 35.08 14.26
C CYS A 275 11.58 34.56 13.02
N LYS A 276 12.78 34.04 13.23
CA LYS A 276 13.52 33.28 12.22
C LYS A 276 12.87 31.88 12.11
N LYS A 277 12.60 31.45 10.88
CA LYS A 277 12.14 30.08 10.60
C LYS A 277 13.34 29.14 10.73
N GLN A 278 13.15 28.04 11.44
CA GLN A 278 14.09 26.93 11.44
C GLN A 278 13.84 26.10 10.16
N GLY A 279 14.91 25.50 9.63
CA GLY A 279 14.80 24.59 8.49
C GLY A 279 14.41 25.20 7.15
N ASP A 280 14.24 24.32 6.17
CA ASP A 280 13.79 24.67 4.82
C ASP A 280 12.31 24.31 4.56
N ASN A 281 11.69 23.49 5.41
CA ASN A 281 10.30 23.05 5.26
C ASN A 281 9.28 24.17 5.51
N TYR A 282 8.21 24.20 4.70
CA TYR A 282 7.10 25.16 4.84
C TYR A 282 5.88 24.52 5.48
N GLY A 283 5.61 23.26 5.15
CA GLY A 283 4.70 22.37 5.86
C GLY A 283 3.24 22.78 5.79
N GLN A 284 2.47 22.41 6.82
CA GLN A 284 1.01 22.58 6.86
C GLN A 284 0.58 23.71 7.79
N PHE A 285 -0.66 24.15 7.60
CA PHE A 285 -1.31 25.19 8.40
C PHE A 285 -2.52 24.63 9.15
N GLY A 286 -2.73 25.07 10.39
CA GLY A 286 -3.98 24.89 11.13
C GLY A 286 -4.31 26.11 11.97
N PHE A 287 -5.46 26.10 12.64
CA PHE A 287 -5.87 27.22 13.49
C PHE A 287 -6.63 26.76 14.72
N ARG A 288 -6.69 27.62 15.73
CA ARG A 288 -7.46 27.40 16.97
C ARG A 288 -8.08 28.69 17.45
N GLY A 289 -9.18 28.56 18.19
CA GLY A 289 -9.73 29.64 19.02
C GLY A 289 -9.94 30.95 18.28
N CYS A 290 -10.38 30.91 17.02
CA CYS A 290 -10.62 32.07 16.18
C CYS A 290 -12.09 32.51 16.31
N PRO A 291 -12.48 33.29 17.35
CA PRO A 291 -13.87 33.60 17.60
C PRO A 291 -14.48 34.43 16.48
N GLY A 292 -15.76 34.15 16.20
CA GLY A 292 -16.53 34.89 15.22
C GLY A 292 -15.88 34.90 13.83
N ILE A 293 -15.17 33.83 13.46
CA ILE A 293 -14.54 33.67 12.16
C ILE A 293 -15.57 33.89 11.04
N GLN A 294 -15.16 34.61 10.01
CA GLN A 294 -15.99 34.99 8.87
C GLN A 294 -15.36 34.56 7.56
N GLU A 295 -14.03 34.61 7.48
CA GLU A 295 -13.30 34.28 6.27
C GLU A 295 -11.91 33.75 6.62
N LEU A 296 -11.49 32.67 5.97
CA LEU A 296 -10.12 32.15 5.96
C LEU A 296 -9.60 32.23 4.52
N ILE A 297 -8.39 32.73 4.33
CA ILE A 297 -7.75 32.85 3.01
C ILE A 297 -6.36 32.25 3.10
N LEU A 298 -6.09 31.29 2.24
CA LEU A 298 -4.78 30.66 2.07
C LEU A 298 -4.24 31.03 0.70
N SER A 299 -2.96 31.37 0.62
CA SER A 299 -2.30 31.63 -0.66
C SER A 299 -0.81 31.34 -0.60
N GLY A 300 -0.29 30.63 -1.58
CA GLY A 300 1.13 30.31 -1.61
C GLY A 300 1.52 29.29 -2.66
N MET A 301 2.67 28.67 -2.45
CA MET A 301 3.18 27.56 -3.25
C MET A 301 2.88 26.25 -2.51
N ALA A 302 1.87 25.52 -2.98
CA ALA A 302 1.44 24.23 -2.44
C ALA A 302 2.05 23.07 -3.22
N ASN A 303 2.17 21.91 -2.56
CA ASN A 303 2.21 20.64 -3.26
C ASN A 303 0.84 20.44 -3.96
N THR A 304 0.85 19.88 -5.16
CA THR A 304 -0.35 19.60 -5.96
C THR A 304 -1.16 18.44 -5.42
N ALA A 305 -0.53 17.53 -4.67
CA ALA A 305 -1.09 16.23 -4.33
C ALA A 305 -2.38 16.25 -3.50
N TRP A 306 -2.69 17.35 -2.78
CA TRP A 306 -4.02 17.47 -2.15
C TRP A 306 -5.13 17.60 -3.19
N VAL A 307 -4.98 18.50 -4.17
CA VAL A 307 -5.99 18.68 -5.23
C VAL A 307 -6.06 17.43 -6.09
N GLU A 308 -4.92 16.82 -6.38
CA GLU A 308 -4.86 15.57 -7.14
C GLU A 308 -5.50 14.41 -6.35
N GLY A 309 -5.35 14.37 -5.03
CA GLY A 309 -6.05 13.39 -4.19
C GLY A 309 -7.57 13.57 -4.18
N LEU A 310 -8.07 14.81 -4.27
CA LEU A 310 -9.51 15.06 -4.44
C LEU A 310 -10.02 14.62 -5.82
N GLU A 311 -9.24 14.87 -6.88
CA GLU A 311 -9.51 14.39 -8.24
C GLU A 311 -9.54 12.84 -8.26
N ASP A 312 -8.56 12.19 -7.63
CA ASP A 312 -8.44 10.73 -7.54
C ASP A 312 -9.62 10.11 -6.76
N ASN A 313 -10.01 10.71 -5.63
CA ASN A 313 -11.15 10.23 -4.85
C ASN A 313 -12.46 10.34 -5.64
N TRP A 314 -12.66 11.43 -6.38
CA TRP A 314 -13.81 11.57 -7.27
C TRP A 314 -13.79 10.53 -8.39
N TRP A 315 -12.62 10.29 -9.00
CA TRP A 315 -12.46 9.27 -10.02
C TRP A 315 -12.79 7.88 -9.49
N GLN A 316 -12.32 7.54 -8.29
CA GLN A 316 -12.59 6.24 -7.66
C GLN A 316 -14.09 6.04 -7.43
N GLN A 317 -14.76 7.01 -6.79
CA GLN A 317 -16.20 6.91 -6.52
C GLN A 317 -17.02 6.82 -7.81
N SER A 318 -16.64 7.60 -8.83
CA SER A 318 -17.31 7.55 -10.14
C SER A 318 -17.07 6.23 -10.85
N TRP A 319 -15.85 5.69 -10.77
CA TRP A 319 -15.49 4.40 -11.35
C TRP A 319 -16.27 3.26 -10.69
N ASP A 320 -16.32 3.23 -9.37
CA ASP A 320 -17.03 2.18 -8.62
C ASP A 320 -18.53 2.17 -9.01
N ALA A 321 -19.17 3.34 -9.05
CA ALA A 321 -20.56 3.48 -9.48
C ALA A 321 -20.79 3.09 -10.95
N PHE A 322 -19.80 3.37 -11.83
CA PHE A 322 -19.86 2.99 -13.23
C PHE A 322 -19.68 1.48 -13.44
N ASP A 323 -18.75 0.87 -12.72
CA ASP A 323 -18.42 -0.55 -12.81
C ASP A 323 -19.62 -1.45 -12.47
N GLU A 324 -20.43 -1.06 -11.49
CA GLU A 324 -21.66 -1.77 -11.13
C GLU A 324 -22.69 -1.84 -12.27
N LEU A 325 -22.62 -0.93 -13.25
CA LEU A 325 -23.63 -0.76 -14.29
C LEU A 325 -23.15 -1.13 -15.70
N TYR A 326 -21.84 -1.27 -15.90
CA TYR A 326 -21.25 -1.47 -17.22
C TYR A 326 -20.59 -2.84 -17.34
N ASP A 327 -21.13 -3.69 -18.21
CA ASP A 327 -20.49 -4.96 -18.58
C ASP A 327 -19.79 -4.84 -19.95
N PRO A 328 -18.44 -4.87 -20.02
CA PRO A 328 -17.73 -4.84 -21.30
C PRO A 328 -18.04 -6.03 -22.21
N MET A 329 -18.60 -7.12 -21.70
CA MET A 329 -19.02 -8.28 -22.50
C MET A 329 -20.13 -7.93 -23.49
N ASP A 330 -20.97 -6.93 -23.19
CA ASP A 330 -22.05 -6.46 -24.08
C ASP A 330 -21.52 -5.84 -25.39
N GLU A 331 -20.25 -5.41 -25.42
CA GLU A 331 -19.63 -4.82 -26.61
C GLU A 331 -18.93 -5.85 -27.52
N LEU A 332 -18.74 -7.08 -27.04
CA LEU A 332 -17.96 -8.10 -27.73
C LEU A 332 -18.79 -8.88 -28.77
N PRO A 333 -18.16 -9.47 -29.80
CA PRO A 333 -18.86 -10.31 -30.76
C PRO A 333 -19.61 -11.47 -30.07
N PRO A 334 -20.88 -11.77 -30.45
CA PRO A 334 -21.66 -12.84 -29.80
C PRO A 334 -21.00 -14.22 -29.85
N SER A 335 -20.23 -14.49 -30.91
CA SER A 335 -19.40 -15.69 -31.08
C SER A 335 -18.28 -15.79 -30.04
N LEU A 336 -17.68 -14.65 -29.67
CA LEU A 336 -16.70 -14.58 -28.59
C LEU A 336 -17.40 -14.76 -27.24
N VAL A 337 -18.50 -14.04 -26.99
CA VAL A 337 -19.30 -14.18 -25.75
C VAL A 337 -19.74 -15.64 -25.54
N ALA A 338 -20.19 -16.33 -26.59
CA ALA A 338 -20.56 -17.75 -26.53
C ALA A 338 -19.36 -18.68 -26.22
N ARG A 339 -18.14 -18.30 -26.60
CA ARG A 339 -16.90 -19.02 -26.22
C ARG A 339 -16.44 -18.72 -24.79
N PHE A 340 -17.03 -17.70 -24.14
CA PHE A 340 -16.79 -17.31 -22.75
C PHE A 340 -17.96 -17.68 -21.80
N GLY A 341 -19.11 -18.05 -22.33
CA GLY A 341 -20.32 -18.31 -21.56
C GLY A 341 -20.33 -19.68 -20.84
N GLU A 342 -21.10 -19.73 -19.75
CA GLU A 342 -21.19 -20.84 -18.77
C GLU A 342 -19.83 -21.43 -18.33
N VAL A 343 -19.18 -20.69 -17.42
CA VAL A 343 -18.08 -21.21 -16.59
C VAL A 343 -18.60 -22.40 -15.78
N ARG A 344 -17.81 -23.48 -15.67
CA ARG A 344 -18.18 -24.56 -14.76
C ARG A 344 -18.11 -24.02 -13.33
N ASP A 345 -19.23 -24.12 -12.60
CA ASP A 345 -19.23 -23.84 -11.17
C ASP A 345 -18.40 -24.92 -10.45
N HIS A 346 -17.11 -24.66 -10.31
CA HIS A 346 -16.24 -25.47 -9.48
C HIS A 346 -16.61 -25.17 -8.03
N LYS A 347 -17.29 -26.10 -7.37
CA LYS A 347 -17.51 -25.98 -5.93
C LYS A 347 -16.16 -26.14 -5.22
N ASP A 348 -15.52 -25.03 -4.89
CA ASP A 348 -14.25 -24.94 -4.15
C ASP A 348 -14.36 -25.35 -2.67
N SER A 349 -15.35 -26.18 -2.32
CA SER A 349 -15.47 -26.68 -0.97
C SER A 349 -14.55 -27.89 -0.79
N PRO A 350 -13.61 -27.87 0.18
CA PRO A 350 -12.83 -29.06 0.51
C PRO A 350 -13.70 -30.23 1.00
N LEU A 351 -14.99 -29.98 1.29
CA LEU A 351 -15.99 -30.99 1.63
C LEU A 351 -16.66 -31.63 0.40
N ALA A 352 -16.63 -30.96 -0.75
CA ALA A 352 -17.22 -31.44 -2.00
C ALA A 352 -16.26 -32.37 -2.76
N ASP A 353 -14.95 -32.14 -2.65
CA ASP A 353 -13.90 -33.01 -3.18
C ASP A 353 -13.56 -34.14 -2.20
N HIS A 354 -13.27 -35.34 -2.72
CA HIS A 354 -13.08 -36.55 -1.90
C HIS A 354 -11.86 -37.39 -2.33
N PRO A 355 -10.98 -37.78 -1.40
CA PRO A 355 -9.95 -38.78 -1.67
C PRO A 355 -10.58 -40.18 -1.72
N GLY A 356 -11.08 -40.55 -2.90
CA GLY A 356 -11.70 -41.86 -3.16
C GLY A 356 -13.21 -41.80 -3.34
N THR A 357 -13.92 -42.83 -2.85
CA THR A 357 -15.39 -42.92 -2.99
C THR A 357 -16.09 -42.31 -1.77
N PRO A 358 -17.00 -41.33 -1.95
CA PRO A 358 -17.78 -40.78 -0.86
C PRO A 358 -18.63 -41.85 -0.15
N LEU A 359 -18.67 -41.79 1.18
CA LEU A 359 -19.50 -42.62 2.05
C LEU A 359 -20.71 -41.82 2.54
N ALA A 360 -21.84 -42.51 2.74
CA ALA A 360 -23.05 -41.88 3.28
C ALA A 360 -22.85 -41.26 4.68
N SER A 361 -21.84 -41.73 5.43
CA SER A 361 -21.45 -41.15 6.72
C SER A 361 -20.87 -39.74 6.60
N HIS A 362 -20.21 -39.37 5.50
CA HIS A 362 -19.64 -38.03 5.31
C HIS A 362 -20.72 -36.94 5.31
N LEU A 363 -21.89 -37.22 4.72
CA LEU A 363 -23.02 -36.30 4.71
C LEU A 363 -23.55 -35.97 6.12
N LYS A 364 -23.34 -36.85 7.10
CA LYS A 364 -23.74 -36.60 8.50
C LYS A 364 -22.87 -35.53 9.17
N HIS A 365 -21.66 -35.32 8.66
CA HIS A 365 -20.69 -34.37 9.20
C HIS A 365 -20.64 -33.06 8.39
N PHE A 366 -21.16 -33.07 7.16
CA PHE A 366 -21.06 -31.96 6.20
C PHE A 366 -21.51 -30.61 6.77
N SER A 367 -22.71 -30.53 7.35
CA SER A 367 -23.24 -29.26 7.87
C SER A 367 -22.40 -28.69 9.02
N THR A 368 -21.89 -29.57 9.88
CA THR A 368 -21.06 -29.18 11.03
C THR A 368 -19.70 -28.68 10.56
N LEU A 369 -19.05 -29.42 9.66
CA LEU A 369 -17.75 -29.06 9.11
C LEU A 369 -17.83 -27.80 8.24
N SER A 370 -18.89 -27.65 7.42
CA SER A 370 -19.10 -26.45 6.61
C SER A 370 -19.19 -25.22 7.50
N LYS A 371 -19.98 -25.29 8.57
CA LYS A 371 -20.10 -24.19 9.52
C LYS A 371 -18.75 -23.81 10.15
N MET A 372 -17.96 -24.80 10.58
CA MET A 372 -16.64 -24.55 11.16
C MET A 372 -15.68 -23.91 10.15
N LEU A 373 -15.71 -24.33 8.88
CA LEU A 373 -14.91 -23.72 7.81
C LEU A 373 -15.35 -22.27 7.53
N ASP A 374 -16.66 -22.03 7.43
CA ASP A 374 -17.23 -20.71 7.15
C ASP A 374 -16.91 -19.71 8.29
N GLU A 375 -16.94 -20.18 9.55
CA GLU A 375 -16.60 -19.41 10.74
C GLU A 375 -15.09 -19.41 11.05
N ARG A 376 -14.26 -20.07 10.23
CA ARG A 376 -12.80 -20.23 10.40
C ARG A 376 -12.39 -20.81 11.77
N GLU A 377 -13.21 -21.69 12.32
CA GLU A 377 -12.98 -22.34 13.62
C GLU A 377 -12.12 -23.61 13.48
N TYR A 378 -10.89 -23.46 12.98
CA TYR A 378 -10.05 -24.60 12.58
C TYR A 378 -9.65 -25.53 13.74
N GLU A 379 -9.42 -25.02 14.96
CA GLU A 379 -9.12 -25.86 16.12
C GLU A 379 -10.31 -26.74 16.51
N LYS A 380 -11.52 -26.19 16.38
CA LYS A 380 -12.76 -26.95 16.61
C LYS A 380 -12.97 -27.98 15.51
N LEU A 381 -12.63 -27.64 14.27
CA LEU A 381 -12.66 -28.56 13.14
C LEU A 381 -11.74 -29.76 13.40
N VAL A 382 -10.46 -29.52 13.72
CA VAL A 382 -9.49 -30.58 14.01
C VAL A 382 -10.00 -31.51 15.12
N ARG A 383 -10.36 -30.94 16.28
CA ARG A 383 -10.89 -31.72 17.42
C ARG A 383 -12.15 -32.51 17.07
N TYR A 384 -13.04 -31.92 16.26
CA TYR A 384 -14.25 -32.59 15.81
C TYR A 384 -13.92 -33.77 14.89
N VAL A 385 -13.02 -33.59 13.92
CA VAL A 385 -12.61 -34.65 12.99
C VAL A 385 -11.88 -35.79 13.71
N GLU A 386 -11.03 -35.49 14.69
CA GLU A 386 -10.37 -36.48 15.56
C GLU A 386 -11.38 -37.32 16.37
N SER A 387 -12.52 -36.72 16.75
CA SER A 387 -13.56 -37.43 17.52
C SER A 387 -14.35 -38.44 16.68
N ILE A 388 -14.26 -38.38 15.35
CA ILE A 388 -14.97 -39.29 14.46
C ILE A 388 -14.20 -40.61 14.36
N PRO A 389 -14.82 -41.79 14.62
CA PRO A 389 -14.15 -43.07 14.44
C PRO A 389 -13.68 -43.26 13.00
N VAL A 390 -12.38 -43.55 12.78
CA VAL A 390 -11.79 -43.67 11.42
C VAL A 390 -12.51 -44.70 10.56
N ASP A 391 -12.94 -45.83 11.15
CA ASP A 391 -13.67 -46.89 10.44
C ASP A 391 -15.03 -46.41 9.90
N SER A 392 -15.59 -45.33 10.46
CA SER A 392 -16.88 -44.78 10.05
C SER A 392 -16.81 -43.86 8.83
N VAL A 393 -15.64 -43.25 8.56
CA VAL A 393 -15.45 -42.26 7.49
C VAL A 393 -14.29 -42.59 6.55
N GLY A 394 -13.48 -43.59 6.87
CA GLY A 394 -12.28 -43.96 6.12
C GLY A 394 -11.09 -43.05 6.42
N ALA A 395 -9.90 -43.67 6.50
CA ALA A 395 -8.66 -42.98 6.80
C ALA A 395 -8.29 -41.85 5.81
N PRO A 396 -8.42 -42.02 4.47
CA PRO A 396 -8.08 -40.96 3.52
C PRO A 396 -8.90 -39.68 3.73
N TRP A 397 -10.21 -39.81 3.94
CA TRP A 397 -11.08 -38.66 4.15
C TRP A 397 -10.82 -37.97 5.49
N GLN A 398 -10.64 -38.75 6.58
CA GLN A 398 -10.32 -38.17 7.88
C GLN A 398 -9.01 -37.38 7.83
N ARG A 399 -7.96 -37.96 7.24
CA ARG A 399 -6.66 -37.28 7.07
C ARG A 399 -6.77 -36.04 6.21
N TRP A 400 -7.56 -36.07 5.13
CA TRP A 400 -7.80 -34.89 4.30
C TRP A 400 -8.47 -33.76 5.11
N MET A 401 -9.49 -34.08 5.91
CA MET A 401 -10.15 -33.08 6.77
C MET A 401 -9.22 -32.53 7.86
N LEU A 402 -8.35 -33.37 8.43
CA LEU A 402 -7.30 -32.91 9.34
C LEU A 402 -6.30 -32.00 8.63
N ALA A 403 -5.83 -32.37 7.43
CA ALA A 403 -4.92 -31.55 6.63
C ALA A 403 -5.51 -30.15 6.33
N VAL A 404 -6.81 -30.09 6.02
CA VAL A 404 -7.54 -28.82 5.85
C VAL A 404 -7.55 -28.01 7.15
N GLY A 405 -7.80 -28.65 8.29
CA GLY A 405 -7.75 -28.00 9.60
C GLY A 405 -6.37 -27.46 9.95
N GLU A 406 -5.33 -28.29 9.88
CA GLU A 406 -3.95 -27.89 10.15
C GLU A 406 -3.47 -26.80 9.20
N SER A 407 -3.83 -26.88 7.92
CA SER A 407 -3.51 -25.82 6.96
C SER A 407 -4.21 -24.50 7.31
N GLY A 408 -5.43 -24.54 7.85
CA GLY A 408 -6.16 -23.36 8.30
C GLY A 408 -5.58 -22.74 9.57
N LEU A 409 -4.97 -23.56 10.43
CA LEU A 409 -4.21 -23.13 11.61
C LEU A 409 -2.83 -22.58 11.27
N GLY A 410 -2.36 -22.76 10.03
CA GLY A 410 -1.01 -22.39 9.63
C GLY A 410 0.06 -23.40 10.02
N HIS A 411 -0.32 -24.58 10.55
CA HIS A 411 0.59 -25.68 10.88
C HIS A 411 1.05 -26.40 9.60
N ARG A 412 1.94 -25.75 8.85
CA ARG A 412 2.33 -26.15 7.48
C ARG A 412 2.89 -27.57 7.41
N GLU A 413 3.78 -27.95 8.33
CA GLU A 413 4.42 -29.28 8.32
C GLU A 413 3.44 -30.40 8.59
N ASP A 414 2.56 -30.24 9.58
CA ASP A 414 1.51 -31.21 9.92
C ASP A 414 0.51 -31.36 8.78
N ALA A 415 0.08 -30.23 8.19
CA ALA A 415 -0.80 -30.22 7.03
C ALA A 415 -0.17 -30.94 5.83
N LEU A 416 1.11 -30.67 5.53
CA LEU A 416 1.82 -31.29 4.42
C LEU A 416 2.00 -32.80 4.64
N SER A 417 2.36 -33.21 5.86
CA SER A 417 2.50 -34.62 6.25
C SER A 417 1.17 -35.39 6.11
N LEU A 418 0.06 -34.81 6.59
CA LEU A 418 -1.29 -35.37 6.42
C LEU A 418 -1.70 -35.44 4.96
N CYS A 419 -1.39 -34.41 4.18
CA CYS A 419 -1.66 -34.36 2.75
C CYS A 419 -0.89 -35.45 1.99
N ASP A 420 0.41 -35.60 2.26
CA ASP A 420 1.27 -36.62 1.65
C ASP A 420 0.74 -38.04 1.96
N MET A 421 0.32 -38.30 3.20
CA MET A 421 -0.30 -39.58 3.59
C MET A 421 -1.61 -39.88 2.83
N VAL A 422 -2.37 -38.86 2.42
CA VAL A 422 -3.55 -39.05 1.56
C VAL A 422 -3.10 -39.39 0.14
N LEU A 423 -2.12 -38.65 -0.38
CA LEU A 423 -1.63 -38.77 -1.75
C LEU A 423 -0.82 -40.05 -2.02
N GLU A 424 -0.23 -40.67 -1.00
CA GLU A 424 0.38 -42.01 -1.10
C GLU A 424 -0.61 -43.06 -1.64
N SER A 425 -1.88 -42.95 -1.23
CA SER A 425 -2.94 -43.87 -1.64
C SER A 425 -3.80 -43.34 -2.79
N HIS A 426 -3.86 -42.01 -2.97
CA HIS A 426 -4.68 -41.33 -3.96
C HIS A 426 -3.88 -40.25 -4.70
N PRO A 427 -2.85 -40.61 -5.50
CA PRO A 427 -1.94 -39.63 -6.11
C PRO A 427 -2.62 -38.69 -7.10
N GLY A 428 -3.77 -39.08 -7.69
CA GLY A 428 -4.57 -38.24 -8.58
C GLY A 428 -5.61 -37.36 -7.87
N PHE A 429 -5.62 -37.30 -6.54
CA PHE A 429 -6.56 -36.47 -5.79
C PHE A 429 -6.22 -34.98 -5.98
N VAL A 430 -7.02 -34.29 -6.79
CA VAL A 430 -6.77 -32.91 -7.27
C VAL A 430 -6.55 -31.93 -6.12
N SER A 431 -7.49 -31.86 -5.17
CA SER A 431 -7.43 -30.90 -4.06
C SER A 431 -6.24 -31.18 -3.13
N GLY A 432 -5.88 -32.46 -2.97
CA GLY A 432 -4.67 -32.85 -2.26
C GLY A 432 -3.41 -32.34 -2.97
N GLN A 433 -3.29 -32.54 -4.28
CA GLN A 433 -2.12 -32.05 -5.03
C GLN A 433 -2.05 -30.52 -5.08
N LEU A 434 -3.18 -29.82 -5.16
CA LEU A 434 -3.26 -28.37 -5.05
C LEU A 434 -2.80 -27.87 -3.67
N MET A 435 -3.29 -28.49 -2.59
CA MET A 435 -2.87 -28.16 -1.22
C MET A 435 -1.37 -28.41 -1.05
N ARG A 436 -0.88 -29.58 -1.46
CA ARG A 436 0.54 -29.93 -1.42
C ARG A 436 1.39 -28.92 -2.17
N ALA A 437 0.99 -28.53 -3.38
CA ALA A 437 1.71 -27.54 -4.17
C ALA A 437 1.73 -26.15 -3.51
N ASN A 438 0.61 -25.74 -2.89
CA ASN A 438 0.54 -24.47 -2.17
C ASN A 438 1.45 -24.48 -0.93
N LEU A 439 1.43 -25.55 -0.12
CA LEU A 439 2.26 -25.68 1.08
C LEU A 439 3.76 -25.73 0.75
N LEU A 440 4.16 -26.53 -0.26
CA LEU A 440 5.55 -26.59 -0.72
C LEU A 440 6.03 -25.25 -1.28
N GLY A 441 5.17 -24.62 -2.08
CA GLY A 441 5.50 -23.36 -2.69
C GLY A 441 5.54 -22.18 -1.71
N ALA A 442 4.78 -22.23 -0.62
CA ALA A 442 4.94 -21.28 0.50
C ALA A 442 6.27 -21.51 1.25
N GLY A 443 6.81 -22.72 1.21
CA GLY A 443 8.15 -23.04 1.71
C GLY A 443 9.31 -22.67 0.78
N GLY A 444 9.03 -22.14 -0.41
CA GLY A 444 10.05 -21.81 -1.41
C GLY A 444 10.48 -23.00 -2.29
N ASP A 445 9.87 -24.18 -2.13
CA ASP A 445 10.18 -25.37 -2.93
C ASP A 445 9.37 -25.42 -4.24
N ASP A 446 9.53 -24.40 -5.09
CA ASP A 446 8.74 -24.22 -6.32
C ASP A 446 8.81 -25.42 -7.27
N ASP A 447 9.97 -26.07 -7.41
CA ASP A 447 10.12 -27.25 -8.27
C ASP A 447 9.35 -28.47 -7.75
N LEU A 448 9.27 -28.66 -6.43
CA LEU A 448 8.46 -29.72 -5.82
C LEU A 448 6.97 -29.39 -5.94
N ALA A 449 6.59 -28.11 -5.79
CA ALA A 449 5.23 -27.66 -6.01
C ALA A 449 4.77 -27.89 -7.46
N LEU A 450 5.60 -27.52 -8.44
CA LEU A 450 5.34 -27.79 -9.86
C LEU A 450 5.25 -29.28 -10.15
N SER A 451 6.10 -30.09 -9.52
CA SER A 451 6.05 -31.56 -9.65
C SER A 451 4.75 -32.14 -9.09
N ALA A 452 4.24 -31.62 -7.97
CA ALA A 452 2.96 -32.05 -7.39
C ALA A 452 1.79 -31.81 -8.36
N LEU A 453 1.72 -30.62 -8.94
CA LEU A 453 0.70 -30.25 -9.92
C LEU A 453 0.81 -31.07 -11.21
N ARG A 454 2.05 -31.36 -11.65
CA ARG A 454 2.31 -32.17 -12.86
C ARG A 454 1.71 -33.57 -12.78
N VAL A 455 1.66 -34.18 -11.58
CA VAL A 455 1.04 -35.51 -11.38
C VAL A 455 -0.41 -35.53 -11.87
N VAL A 456 -1.16 -34.44 -11.64
CA VAL A 456 -2.56 -34.33 -12.07
C VAL A 456 -2.66 -34.00 -13.56
N LEU A 457 -1.82 -33.08 -14.04
CA LEU A 457 -1.80 -32.67 -15.45
C LEU A 457 -1.47 -33.84 -16.39
N ASP A 458 -0.47 -34.66 -16.05
CA ASP A 458 -0.08 -35.83 -16.83
C ASP A 458 -1.14 -36.94 -16.79
N GLY A 459 -2.01 -36.93 -15.77
CA GLY A 459 -3.19 -37.80 -15.67
C GLY A 459 -4.33 -37.45 -16.63
N GLY A 460 -4.21 -36.36 -17.40
CA GLY A 460 -5.18 -35.92 -18.40
C GLY A 460 -6.39 -35.16 -17.84
N ALA A 461 -6.29 -34.64 -16.61
CA ALA A 461 -7.36 -33.85 -16.01
C ALA A 461 -7.36 -32.41 -16.56
N GLY A 462 -8.41 -32.02 -17.28
CA GLY A 462 -8.68 -30.63 -17.67
C GLY A 462 -9.26 -29.79 -16.53
N ASP A 463 -8.76 -29.96 -15.30
CA ASP A 463 -9.17 -29.16 -14.15
C ASP A 463 -8.45 -27.80 -14.18
N ALA A 464 -9.22 -26.73 -14.39
CA ALA A 464 -8.64 -25.40 -14.55
C ALA A 464 -7.90 -24.91 -13.31
N ARG A 465 -8.28 -25.36 -12.11
CA ARG A 465 -7.63 -24.97 -10.85
C ARG A 465 -6.16 -25.41 -10.87
N VAL A 466 -5.89 -26.60 -11.40
CA VAL A 466 -4.53 -27.15 -11.50
C VAL A 466 -3.71 -26.40 -12.56
N HIS A 467 -4.30 -26.14 -13.72
CA HIS A 467 -3.62 -25.38 -14.78
C HIS A 467 -3.31 -23.94 -14.35
N ALA A 468 -4.27 -23.27 -13.70
CA ALA A 468 -4.10 -21.93 -13.15
C ALA A 468 -3.03 -21.92 -12.05
N ALA A 469 -3.07 -22.86 -11.10
CA ALA A 469 -2.05 -22.99 -10.06
C ALA A 469 -0.65 -23.23 -10.64
N PHE A 470 -0.55 -24.07 -11.68
CA PHE A 470 0.73 -24.38 -12.33
C PHE A 470 1.32 -23.17 -13.04
N ALA A 471 0.50 -22.46 -13.83
CA ALA A 471 0.94 -21.25 -14.52
C ALA A 471 1.23 -20.08 -13.55
N ASN A 472 0.46 -19.92 -12.47
CA ASN A 472 0.74 -18.93 -11.42
C ASN A 472 2.09 -19.21 -10.74
N ARG A 473 2.38 -20.47 -10.43
CA ARG A 473 3.65 -20.89 -9.82
C ARG A 473 4.86 -20.65 -10.74
N LEU A 474 4.71 -20.96 -12.04
CA LEU A 474 5.73 -20.61 -13.03
C LEU A 474 5.90 -19.09 -13.18
N THR A 475 4.83 -18.32 -13.05
CA THR A 475 4.88 -16.85 -13.11
C THR A 475 5.63 -16.28 -11.91
N GLY A 476 5.32 -16.73 -10.69
CA GLY A 476 5.99 -16.28 -9.46
C GLY A 476 7.48 -16.63 -9.42
N SER A 477 7.88 -17.74 -10.04
CA SER A 477 9.29 -18.16 -10.17
C SER A 477 10.02 -17.53 -11.37
N GLY A 478 9.42 -16.55 -12.07
CA GLY A 478 10.03 -15.86 -13.21
C GLY A 478 10.09 -16.68 -14.51
N ARG A 479 9.51 -17.89 -14.54
CA ARG A 479 9.51 -18.81 -15.68
C ARG A 479 8.40 -18.45 -16.69
N PHE A 480 8.36 -17.19 -17.13
CA PHE A 480 7.25 -16.63 -17.93
C PHE A 480 7.00 -17.35 -19.25
N VAL A 481 8.06 -17.84 -19.91
CA VAL A 481 7.94 -18.59 -21.17
C VAL A 481 7.21 -19.90 -20.94
N GLU A 482 7.55 -20.61 -19.86
CA GLU A 482 6.91 -21.86 -19.47
C GLU A 482 5.49 -21.63 -18.96
N ALA A 483 5.26 -20.57 -18.17
CA ALA A 483 3.93 -20.21 -17.68
C ALA A 483 2.97 -20.00 -18.87
N ARG A 484 3.44 -19.27 -19.89
CA ARG A 484 2.67 -19.02 -21.11
C ARG A 484 2.41 -20.30 -21.90
N GLN A 485 3.40 -21.20 -21.98
CA GLN A 485 3.21 -22.49 -22.64
C GLN A 485 2.16 -23.32 -21.88
N ALA A 486 2.23 -23.37 -20.56
CA ALA A 486 1.26 -24.08 -19.73
C ALA A 486 -0.18 -23.56 -19.92
N MET A 487 -0.35 -22.25 -20.12
CA MET A 487 -1.66 -21.67 -20.45
C MET A 487 -2.16 -22.10 -21.81
N SER A 488 -1.28 -22.16 -22.81
CA SER A 488 -1.62 -22.70 -24.14
C SER A 488 -2.00 -24.18 -24.06
N ASP A 489 -1.25 -24.97 -23.28
CA ASP A 489 -1.51 -26.40 -23.08
C ASP A 489 -2.85 -26.62 -22.37
N ALA A 490 -3.23 -25.75 -21.43
CA ALA A 490 -4.52 -25.79 -20.75
C ALA A 490 -5.69 -25.61 -21.72
N ILE A 491 -5.61 -24.59 -22.58
CA ILE A 491 -6.63 -24.34 -23.61
C ILE A 491 -6.72 -25.53 -24.57
N ALA A 492 -5.58 -26.08 -25.00
CA ALA A 492 -5.52 -27.27 -25.84
C ALA A 492 -6.09 -28.53 -25.15
N ALA A 493 -5.98 -28.62 -23.83
CA ALA A 493 -6.57 -29.67 -23.00
C ALA A 493 -8.09 -29.48 -22.75
N GLY A 494 -8.69 -28.41 -23.28
CA GLY A 494 -10.12 -28.13 -23.18
C GLY A 494 -10.53 -27.36 -21.92
N VAL A 495 -9.57 -26.76 -21.20
CA VAL A 495 -9.88 -25.81 -20.12
C VAL A 495 -10.54 -24.57 -20.72
N HIS A 496 -11.64 -24.16 -20.11
CA HIS A 496 -12.37 -22.99 -20.56
C HIS A 496 -11.54 -21.70 -20.30
N PRO A 497 -11.30 -20.82 -21.29
CA PRO A 497 -10.42 -19.67 -21.13
C PRO A 497 -10.84 -18.68 -20.04
N ALA A 498 -12.14 -18.55 -19.76
CA ALA A 498 -12.62 -17.70 -18.66
C ALA A 498 -12.07 -18.16 -17.29
N GLU A 499 -11.82 -19.46 -17.11
CA GLU A 499 -11.26 -20.01 -15.86
C GLU A 499 -9.76 -19.71 -15.72
N LEU A 500 -9.11 -19.27 -16.81
CA LEU A 500 -7.70 -18.93 -16.89
C LEU A 500 -7.43 -17.43 -17.00
N GLU A 501 -8.48 -16.61 -17.14
CA GLU A 501 -8.38 -15.18 -17.44
C GLU A 501 -7.52 -14.44 -16.40
N ARG A 502 -7.78 -14.70 -15.12
CA ARG A 502 -7.02 -14.08 -14.01
C ARG A 502 -5.54 -14.43 -14.08
N THR A 503 -5.20 -15.69 -14.35
CA THR A 503 -3.81 -16.14 -14.47
C THR A 503 -3.11 -15.54 -15.70
N ALA A 504 -3.78 -15.50 -16.84
CA ALA A 504 -3.25 -14.88 -18.07
C ALA A 504 -2.97 -13.39 -17.87
N PHE A 505 -3.86 -12.72 -17.14
CA PHE A 505 -3.69 -11.34 -16.75
C PHE A 505 -2.49 -11.13 -15.83
N MET A 506 -2.38 -11.91 -14.75
CA MET A 506 -1.24 -11.83 -13.82
C MET A 506 0.09 -12.08 -14.53
N LEU A 507 0.15 -13.05 -15.44
CA LEU A 507 1.33 -13.29 -16.28
C LEU A 507 1.70 -12.08 -17.15
N THR A 508 0.70 -11.39 -17.70
CA THR A 508 0.91 -10.17 -18.51
C THR A 508 1.46 -9.05 -17.62
N ARG A 509 0.88 -8.83 -16.44
CA ARG A 509 1.34 -7.81 -15.46
C ARG A 509 2.74 -8.10 -14.93
N ALA A 510 3.05 -9.37 -14.65
CA ALA A 510 4.38 -9.83 -14.24
C ALA A 510 5.45 -9.42 -15.25
N ARG A 511 5.15 -9.62 -16.54
CA ARG A 511 6.11 -9.42 -17.63
C ARG A 511 6.26 -7.96 -18.06
N HIS A 512 5.18 -7.18 -18.04
CA HIS A 512 5.15 -5.86 -18.67
C HIS A 512 5.11 -4.70 -17.66
N GLY A 513 4.65 -4.94 -16.43
CA GLY A 513 4.42 -3.88 -15.45
C GLY A 513 3.21 -3.00 -15.81
N PRO A 514 3.15 -1.77 -15.26
CA PRO A 514 2.16 -0.76 -15.63
C PRO A 514 2.33 -0.31 -17.09
N GLU A 515 1.20 -0.05 -17.74
CA GLU A 515 1.13 0.40 -19.14
C GLU A 515 1.10 1.93 -19.20
N TRP A 516 2.22 2.56 -18.89
CA TRP A 516 2.36 4.01 -19.00
C TRP A 516 2.64 4.44 -20.46
N PRO A 517 2.02 5.52 -20.98
CA PRO A 517 2.30 6.03 -22.33
C PRO A 517 3.76 6.47 -22.52
N SER A 518 4.34 6.99 -21.45
CA SER A 518 5.75 7.32 -21.34
C SER A 518 6.22 6.90 -19.95
N ALA A 519 7.29 6.13 -19.90
CA ALA A 519 7.93 5.73 -18.66
C ALA A 519 9.38 6.22 -18.66
N PHE A 520 9.82 6.72 -17.52
CA PHE A 520 11.22 6.96 -17.20
C PHE A 520 11.74 5.76 -16.43
N GLU A 521 12.98 5.38 -16.69
CA GLU A 521 13.57 4.16 -16.15
C GLU A 521 14.97 4.45 -15.61
N PHE A 522 15.24 3.95 -14.41
CA PHE A 522 16.55 4.01 -13.78
C PHE A 522 16.99 2.60 -13.38
N HIS A 523 18.16 2.21 -13.88
CA HIS A 523 18.80 0.94 -13.55
C HIS A 523 19.95 1.18 -12.58
N SER A 524 19.94 0.46 -11.47
CA SER A 524 21.07 0.38 -10.54
C SER A 524 21.69 -1.01 -10.57
N ARG A 525 22.51 -1.34 -9.56
CA ARG A 525 23.10 -2.68 -9.46
C ARG A 525 22.05 -3.73 -9.13
N ASN A 526 21.07 -3.38 -8.31
CA ASN A 526 20.09 -4.31 -7.76
C ASN A 526 18.66 -4.00 -8.17
N TYR A 527 18.34 -2.79 -8.63
CA TYR A 527 16.97 -2.35 -8.90
C TYR A 527 16.77 -1.92 -10.35
N ASN A 528 15.56 -2.18 -10.85
CA ASN A 528 14.99 -1.50 -12.00
C ASN A 528 13.79 -0.67 -11.52
N VAL A 529 13.94 0.66 -11.57
CA VAL A 529 12.90 1.61 -11.15
C VAL A 529 12.27 2.25 -12.38
N ARG A 530 10.96 2.09 -12.53
CA ARG A 530 10.17 2.72 -13.59
C ARG A 530 9.15 3.69 -12.98
N THR A 531 8.91 4.82 -13.64
CA THR A 531 7.88 5.82 -13.25
C THR A 531 7.28 6.53 -14.47
N ASP A 532 6.03 6.95 -14.40
CA ASP A 532 5.39 7.86 -15.37
C ASP A 532 5.64 9.35 -15.10
N LEU A 533 6.35 9.70 -14.01
CA LEU A 533 6.51 11.10 -13.60
C LEU A 533 7.79 11.77 -14.12
N SER A 534 8.99 11.28 -13.73
CA SER A 534 10.27 11.87 -14.19
C SER A 534 11.51 10.99 -13.96
N ASP A 535 12.53 11.15 -14.81
CA ASP A 535 13.86 10.52 -14.68
C ASP A 535 14.57 10.86 -13.34
N LYS A 536 14.40 12.10 -12.88
CA LYS A 536 14.98 12.56 -11.61
C LYS A 536 14.43 11.76 -10.44
N LEU A 537 13.12 11.52 -10.42
CA LEU A 537 12.47 10.78 -9.35
C LEU A 537 12.82 9.29 -9.41
N ALA A 538 12.86 8.68 -10.60
CA ALA A 538 13.34 7.30 -10.77
C ALA A 538 14.75 7.11 -10.20
N THR A 539 15.64 8.06 -10.51
CA THR A 539 17.03 8.07 -10.01
C THR A 539 17.10 8.26 -8.50
N GLU A 540 16.26 9.13 -7.93
CA GLU A 540 16.21 9.38 -6.49
C GLU A 540 15.77 8.15 -5.72
N VAL A 541 14.64 7.56 -6.09
CA VAL A 541 14.10 6.34 -5.46
C VAL A 541 15.06 5.18 -5.63
N GLY A 542 15.64 4.98 -6.82
CA GLY A 542 16.64 3.93 -7.04
C GLY A 542 17.89 4.08 -6.16
N LYS A 543 18.38 5.31 -5.94
CA LYS A 543 19.48 5.56 -5.00
C LYS A 543 19.09 5.31 -3.56
N GLN A 544 17.89 5.72 -3.16
CA GLN A 544 17.37 5.45 -1.82
C GLN A 544 17.30 3.93 -1.56
N LEU A 545 16.78 3.16 -2.52
CA LEU A 545 16.67 1.70 -2.42
C LEU A 545 18.03 0.99 -2.34
N GLU A 546 19.05 1.46 -3.06
CA GLU A 546 20.42 0.94 -2.92
C GLU A 546 21.01 1.22 -1.53
N LEU A 547 20.77 2.42 -0.99
CA LEU A 547 21.20 2.77 0.38
C LEU A 547 20.47 1.93 1.43
N SER A 548 19.17 1.72 1.22
CA SER A 548 18.35 0.86 2.07
C SER A 548 18.80 -0.59 2.01
N LEU A 549 19.06 -1.14 0.82
CA LEU A 549 19.56 -2.50 0.64
C LEU A 549 20.91 -2.72 1.35
N ALA A 550 21.82 -1.75 1.26
CA ALA A 550 23.09 -1.79 1.98
C ALA A 550 22.90 -1.79 3.51
N MET A 551 21.87 -1.12 4.01
CA MET A 551 21.49 -1.15 5.42
C MET A 551 20.87 -2.50 5.80
N TYR A 552 19.92 -3.02 5.02
CA TYR A 552 19.29 -4.32 5.28
C TYR A 552 20.34 -5.44 5.33
N ASN A 553 21.22 -5.52 4.33
CA ASN A 553 22.33 -6.49 4.29
C ASN A 553 23.24 -6.41 5.53
N ARG A 554 23.39 -5.22 6.12
CA ARG A 554 24.18 -5.04 7.35
C ARG A 554 23.44 -5.54 8.59
N ILE A 555 22.14 -5.26 8.69
CA ILE A 555 21.30 -5.72 9.80
C ILE A 555 21.18 -7.25 9.77
N PHE A 556 20.99 -7.84 8.59
CA PHE A 556 20.72 -9.27 8.41
C PHE A 556 21.97 -10.12 8.20
N GLY A 557 23.14 -9.51 7.98
CA GLY A 557 24.41 -10.22 7.85
C GLY A 557 24.55 -11.13 6.62
N ARG A 558 23.55 -11.18 5.73
CA ARG A 558 23.60 -11.89 4.44
C ARG A 558 23.08 -11.02 3.30
N PRO A 559 23.72 -11.06 2.12
CA PRO A 559 23.17 -10.42 0.94
C PRO A 559 21.94 -11.18 0.45
N SER A 560 20.84 -10.48 0.15
CA SER A 560 19.66 -11.06 -0.51
C SER A 560 19.82 -11.21 -2.03
N ASN A 561 20.90 -10.67 -2.60
CA ASN A 561 21.24 -10.80 -4.02
C ASN A 561 22.70 -11.24 -4.17
N ASN A 562 22.91 -12.39 -4.84
CA ASN A 562 24.23 -12.98 -5.06
C ASN A 562 24.90 -12.52 -6.39
N GLY A 563 24.28 -11.61 -7.14
CA GLY A 563 24.80 -11.05 -8.39
C GLY A 563 24.29 -11.72 -9.67
N ASP A 564 23.71 -12.92 -9.57
CA ASP A 564 23.07 -13.64 -10.69
C ASP A 564 21.52 -13.53 -10.69
N SER A 565 20.93 -12.83 -9.71
CA SER A 565 19.47 -12.70 -9.60
C SER A 565 18.92 -11.51 -10.39
N GLU A 566 17.68 -11.63 -10.86
CA GLU A 566 16.98 -10.54 -11.55
C GLU A 566 16.89 -9.29 -10.66
N LEU A 567 17.00 -8.13 -11.31
CA LEU A 567 16.84 -6.83 -10.67
C LEU A 567 15.48 -6.75 -9.98
N TYR A 568 15.43 -6.17 -8.79
CA TYR A 568 14.20 -5.86 -8.07
C TYR A 568 13.35 -4.88 -8.91
N PRO A 569 12.14 -5.28 -9.37
CA PRO A 569 11.28 -4.40 -10.13
C PRO A 569 10.53 -3.44 -9.19
N VAL A 570 10.55 -2.16 -9.54
CA VAL A 570 9.94 -1.07 -8.77
C VAL A 570 9.14 -0.18 -9.70
N TYR A 571 7.89 0.07 -9.35
CA TYR A 571 6.97 0.92 -10.09
C TYR A 571 6.51 2.07 -9.21
N LEU A 572 6.90 3.28 -9.61
CA LEU A 572 6.56 4.52 -8.92
C LEU A 572 5.53 5.31 -9.73
N PHE A 573 4.29 5.33 -9.25
CA PHE A 573 3.16 5.99 -9.88
C PHE A 573 3.15 7.49 -9.57
N SER A 574 2.80 8.31 -10.55
CA SER A 574 2.70 9.76 -10.42
C SER A 574 1.61 10.21 -9.43
N GLY A 575 0.55 9.42 -9.28
CA GLY A 575 -0.59 9.68 -8.39
C GLY A 575 -1.21 8.40 -7.82
N GLN A 576 -2.12 8.58 -6.86
CA GLN A 576 -2.72 7.50 -6.09
C GLN A 576 -3.67 6.66 -6.96
N GLY A 577 -4.46 7.28 -7.84
CA GLY A 577 -5.42 6.56 -8.70
C GLY A 577 -4.76 5.50 -9.59
N GLY A 578 -3.65 5.83 -10.26
CA GLY A 578 -2.91 4.88 -11.10
C GLY A 578 -2.30 3.72 -10.28
N TYR A 579 -1.84 4.02 -9.06
CA TYR A 579 -1.36 3.01 -8.12
C TYR A 579 -2.48 2.08 -7.64
N MET A 580 -3.63 2.63 -7.24
CA MET A 580 -4.76 1.84 -6.74
C MET A 580 -5.32 0.92 -7.82
N ALA A 581 -5.43 1.40 -9.06
CA ALA A 581 -5.85 0.57 -10.18
C ALA A 581 -4.89 -0.61 -10.39
N TYR A 582 -3.57 -0.34 -10.48
CA TYR A 582 -2.59 -1.40 -10.70
C TYR A 582 -2.43 -2.34 -9.49
N ALA A 583 -2.55 -1.83 -8.26
CA ALA A 583 -2.54 -2.68 -7.07
C ALA A 583 -3.80 -3.55 -7.00
N GLY A 584 -4.97 -3.00 -7.30
CA GLY A 584 -6.23 -3.75 -7.40
C GLY A 584 -6.14 -4.87 -8.44
N ASP A 585 -5.52 -4.58 -9.58
CA ASP A 585 -5.19 -5.57 -10.60
C ASP A 585 -4.37 -6.72 -10.01
N LEU A 586 -3.38 -6.49 -9.14
CA LEU A 586 -2.55 -7.56 -8.59
C LEU A 586 -3.22 -8.34 -7.46
N PHE A 587 -3.92 -7.65 -6.55
CA PHE A 587 -4.43 -8.23 -5.31
C PHE A 587 -5.92 -8.64 -5.38
N GLY A 588 -6.61 -8.35 -6.49
CA GLY A 588 -8.05 -8.61 -6.66
C GLY A 588 -8.94 -7.51 -6.06
N SER A 589 -8.39 -6.69 -5.17
CA SER A 589 -8.99 -5.46 -4.65
C SER A 589 -7.87 -4.48 -4.31
N ALA A 590 -8.08 -3.18 -4.54
CA ALA A 590 -7.07 -2.18 -4.20
C ALA A 590 -6.88 -2.14 -2.67
N PRO A 591 -5.63 -2.25 -2.16
CA PRO A 591 -5.37 -2.14 -0.73
C PRO A 591 -5.67 -0.71 -0.26
N ALA A 592 -6.71 -0.55 0.57
CA ALA A 592 -7.17 0.73 1.05
C ALA A 592 -6.11 1.45 1.90
N ASN A 593 -6.02 2.78 1.77
CA ASN A 593 -5.17 3.65 2.59
C ASN A 593 -3.66 3.30 2.59
N THR A 594 -3.15 2.73 1.49
CA THR A 594 -1.73 2.39 1.35
C THR A 594 -0.96 3.44 0.54
N ALA A 595 0.24 3.77 1.02
CA ALA A 595 1.21 4.65 0.34
C ALA A 595 2.04 3.88 -0.71
N GLY A 596 2.13 2.57 -0.52
CA GLY A 596 2.82 1.60 -1.36
C GLY A 596 2.48 0.20 -0.89
N VAL A 597 2.87 -0.79 -1.69
CA VAL A 597 2.72 -2.20 -1.38
C VAL A 597 3.77 -3.02 -2.12
N TYR A 598 4.36 -3.99 -1.43
CA TYR A 598 5.11 -5.05 -2.07
C TYR A 598 4.20 -6.22 -2.46
N SER A 599 4.26 -6.64 -3.73
CA SER A 599 3.60 -7.84 -4.24
C SER A 599 4.57 -9.02 -4.20
N PRO A 600 4.45 -9.96 -3.24
CA PRO A 600 5.29 -11.17 -3.21
C PRO A 600 5.01 -12.07 -4.43
N VAL A 601 3.76 -12.07 -4.93
CA VAL A 601 3.35 -12.87 -6.09
C VAL A 601 4.15 -12.53 -7.35
N LEU A 602 4.47 -11.25 -7.56
CA LEU A 602 5.22 -10.78 -8.74
C LEU A 602 6.62 -10.27 -8.42
N GLY A 603 7.01 -10.24 -7.14
CA GLY A 603 8.23 -9.60 -6.66
C GLY A 603 8.28 -8.08 -6.91
N GLN A 604 7.13 -7.43 -7.17
CA GLN A 604 7.03 -6.02 -7.59
C GLN A 604 6.80 -5.10 -6.40
N LEU A 605 7.63 -4.04 -6.32
CA LEU A 605 7.43 -2.95 -5.37
C LEU A 605 6.61 -1.84 -6.02
N LEU A 606 5.44 -1.52 -5.45
CA LEU A 606 4.53 -0.50 -5.97
C LEU A 606 4.45 0.67 -4.99
N ILE A 607 4.68 1.90 -5.45
CA ILE A 607 4.63 3.10 -4.60
C ILE A 607 4.01 4.22 -5.41
N TRP A 608 3.22 5.11 -4.81
CA TRP A 608 2.82 6.35 -5.47
C TRP A 608 3.52 7.57 -4.88
N ASN A 609 3.63 8.62 -5.69
CA ASN A 609 4.33 9.84 -5.31
C ASN A 609 3.51 10.65 -4.28
N LEU A 610 3.78 10.44 -2.98
CA LEU A 610 3.07 11.12 -1.91
C LEU A 610 3.37 12.63 -1.83
N PRO A 611 2.41 13.44 -1.30
CA PRO A 611 2.63 14.87 -1.04
C PRO A 611 3.82 15.16 -0.13
N ASP A 612 3.99 14.33 0.90
CA ASP A 612 5.12 14.40 1.80
C ASP A 612 6.26 13.53 1.27
N HIS A 613 7.33 14.19 0.84
CA HIS A 613 8.48 13.54 0.24
C HIS A 613 9.25 12.67 1.24
N GLU A 614 9.32 13.08 2.51
CA GLU A 614 9.96 12.27 3.55
C GLU A 614 9.14 11.01 3.81
N GLN A 615 7.82 11.16 3.91
CA GLN A 615 6.90 10.04 4.05
C GLN A 615 6.97 9.08 2.86
N MET A 616 7.06 9.59 1.62
CA MET A 616 7.27 8.76 0.44
C MET A 616 8.56 7.95 0.54
N LEU A 617 9.67 8.57 0.94
CA LEU A 617 10.94 7.87 1.13
C LEU A 617 10.89 6.89 2.31
N ALA A 618 10.10 7.17 3.35
CA ALA A 618 9.82 6.24 4.45
C ALA A 618 9.07 5.01 3.94
N THR A 619 8.02 5.19 3.12
CA THR A 619 7.32 4.10 2.43
C THR A 619 8.26 3.31 1.52
N VAL A 620 9.16 3.96 0.76
CA VAL A 620 10.19 3.28 -0.04
C VAL A 620 11.07 2.38 0.82
N ARG A 621 11.43 2.82 2.04
CA ARG A 621 12.20 2.01 3.00
C ARG A 621 11.38 0.88 3.62
N HIS A 622 10.11 1.12 3.91
CA HIS A 622 9.20 0.13 4.49
C HIS A 622 8.94 -0.99 3.50
N GLU A 623 8.41 -0.65 2.32
CA GLU A 623 8.03 -1.63 1.30
C GLU A 623 9.26 -2.28 0.63
N GLY A 624 10.36 -1.52 0.48
CA GLY A 624 11.64 -2.06 0.04
C GLY A 624 12.24 -3.09 1.01
N PHE A 625 11.86 -3.04 2.29
CA PHE A 625 12.25 -4.06 3.27
C PHE A 625 11.47 -5.36 3.06
N HIS A 626 10.15 -5.30 2.82
CA HIS A 626 9.39 -6.51 2.48
C HIS A 626 9.96 -7.20 1.24
N GLN A 627 10.25 -6.43 0.18
CA GLN A 627 10.87 -6.96 -1.03
C GLN A 627 12.25 -7.60 -0.77
N PHE A 628 13.03 -7.03 0.15
CA PHE A 628 14.31 -7.59 0.57
C PHE A 628 14.14 -8.89 1.36
N LEU A 629 13.20 -8.91 2.31
CA LEU A 629 12.99 -10.02 3.22
C LEU A 629 12.43 -11.24 2.50
N ASP A 630 11.54 -11.05 1.53
CA ASP A 630 10.93 -12.12 0.72
C ASP A 630 11.97 -13.03 0.05
N ARG A 631 13.11 -12.47 -0.40
CA ARG A 631 14.22 -13.26 -0.96
C ARG A 631 15.01 -14.08 0.08
N LEU A 632 14.88 -13.77 1.36
CA LEU A 632 15.61 -14.43 2.46
C LEU A 632 14.73 -15.38 3.26
N VAL A 633 13.48 -14.99 3.47
CA VAL A 633 12.47 -15.71 4.27
C VAL A 633 11.16 -15.60 3.50
N PRO A 634 10.76 -16.63 2.72
CA PRO A 634 9.58 -16.56 1.85
C PRO A 634 8.25 -16.35 2.58
N ASP A 635 8.15 -16.81 3.83
CA ASP A 635 6.93 -16.66 4.66
C ASP A 635 7.30 -16.18 6.08
N PRO A 636 7.71 -14.92 6.24
CA PRO A 636 8.17 -14.40 7.52
C PRO A 636 6.99 -14.15 8.47
N PRO A 637 7.13 -14.41 9.78
CA PRO A 637 6.11 -14.08 10.77
C PRO A 637 5.72 -12.60 10.70
N THR A 638 4.41 -12.32 10.74
CA THR A 638 3.88 -10.97 10.48
C THR A 638 4.47 -9.92 11.44
N TRP A 639 4.59 -10.24 12.73
CA TRP A 639 5.18 -9.32 13.72
C TRP A 639 6.62 -8.95 13.36
N PHE A 640 7.42 -9.90 12.89
CA PHE A 640 8.83 -9.66 12.57
C PHE A 640 8.96 -8.87 11.28
N ASN A 641 8.16 -9.24 10.26
CA ASN A 641 8.10 -8.56 8.97
C ASN A 641 7.68 -7.09 9.13
N GLU A 642 6.50 -6.83 9.70
CA GLU A 642 5.95 -5.48 9.86
C GLU A 642 6.72 -4.66 10.90
N GLY A 643 7.09 -5.26 12.05
CA GLY A 643 7.83 -4.57 13.09
C GLY A 643 9.22 -4.14 12.64
N THR A 644 9.88 -4.94 11.80
CA THR A 644 11.18 -4.57 11.22
C THR A 644 11.02 -3.55 10.09
N ALA A 645 9.93 -3.61 9.31
CA ALA A 645 9.60 -2.59 8.31
C ALA A 645 9.40 -1.21 8.97
N GLU A 646 8.59 -1.11 10.04
CA GLU A 646 8.43 0.12 10.84
C GLU A 646 9.74 0.57 11.51
N TYR A 647 10.64 -0.37 11.82
CA TYR A 647 11.93 -0.04 12.42
C TYR A 647 12.90 0.60 11.42
N VAL A 648 12.92 0.10 10.18
CA VAL A 648 13.82 0.60 9.13
C VAL A 648 13.26 1.81 8.38
N GLU A 649 11.94 2.03 8.41
CA GLU A 649 11.31 3.20 7.78
C GLU A 649 11.80 4.52 8.39
N THR A 650 12.20 4.52 9.68
CA THR A 650 12.69 5.73 10.37
C THR A 650 14.18 6.01 10.12
N ALA A 651 14.83 5.23 9.25
CA ALA A 651 16.25 5.36 9.02
C ALA A 651 16.65 6.72 8.43
N GLN A 652 17.74 7.28 8.96
CA GLN A 652 18.31 8.55 8.51
C GLN A 652 19.70 8.35 7.90
N LEU A 653 20.05 9.20 6.92
CA LEU A 653 21.37 9.22 6.32
C LEU A 653 22.38 9.89 7.27
N LYS A 654 23.21 9.09 7.95
CA LYS A 654 24.25 9.55 8.87
C LYS A 654 25.62 9.17 8.34
N ARG A 655 26.50 10.16 8.11
CA ARG A 655 27.88 9.96 7.62
C ARG A 655 27.98 9.07 6.36
N GLY A 656 27.02 9.21 5.44
CA GLY A 656 27.00 8.47 4.18
C GLY A 656 26.43 7.05 4.27
N SER A 657 25.87 6.65 5.41
CA SER A 657 25.13 5.39 5.56
C SER A 657 23.74 5.65 6.13
N MET A 658 22.75 4.87 5.69
CA MET A 658 21.47 4.80 6.39
C MET A 658 21.69 4.14 7.77
N THR A 659 21.03 4.67 8.79
CA THR A 659 21.02 4.16 10.16
C THR A 659 19.58 4.19 10.67
N PRO A 660 18.98 3.02 10.99
CA PRO A 660 17.60 2.92 11.49
C PRO A 660 17.54 3.23 12.99
N GLY A 661 16.32 3.18 13.54
CA GLY A 661 16.11 3.23 14.99
C GLY A 661 15.84 4.63 15.55
N GLU A 662 15.43 5.58 14.71
CA GLU A 662 14.79 6.78 15.25
C GLU A 662 13.41 6.41 15.83
N PRO A 663 12.99 7.03 16.95
CA PRO A 663 11.70 6.73 17.56
C PRO A 663 10.53 7.04 16.62
N LEU A 664 9.62 6.08 16.51
CA LEU A 664 8.39 6.24 15.76
C LEU A 664 7.35 6.93 16.64
N LEU A 665 7.30 8.26 16.57
CA LEU A 665 6.57 9.09 17.54
C LEU A 665 5.08 8.72 17.68
N ARG A 666 4.42 8.33 16.58
CA ARG A 666 3.02 7.85 16.60
C ARG A 666 2.86 6.59 17.46
N SER A 667 3.79 5.64 17.32
CA SER A 667 3.81 4.38 18.05
C SER A 667 4.18 4.61 19.51
N VAL A 668 5.17 5.47 19.79
CA VAL A 668 5.53 5.88 21.16
C VAL A 668 4.34 6.53 21.88
N ALA A 669 3.63 7.44 21.21
CA ALA A 669 2.48 8.13 21.78
C ALA A 669 1.35 7.14 22.13
N LEU A 670 0.94 6.29 21.18
CA LEU A 670 -0.13 5.31 21.36
C LEU A 670 0.22 4.29 22.44
N LEU A 671 1.40 3.67 22.37
CA LEU A 671 1.80 2.59 23.27
C LEU A 671 2.10 3.05 24.70
N SER A 672 2.34 4.34 24.88
CA SER A 672 2.57 4.90 26.20
C SER A 672 1.29 5.43 26.86
N ASP A 673 0.15 5.41 26.15
CA ASP A 673 -1.17 5.61 26.74
C ASP A 673 -1.47 4.43 27.69
N ALA A 674 -2.02 4.74 28.87
CA ALA A 674 -2.35 3.73 29.87
C ALA A 674 -3.56 2.87 29.46
N ASP A 675 -4.41 3.40 28.58
CA ASP A 675 -5.63 2.73 28.11
C ASP A 675 -5.38 1.85 26.87
N THR A 676 -4.17 1.88 26.30
CA THR A 676 -3.79 0.98 25.21
C THR A 676 -3.56 -0.43 25.77
N ASP A 677 -4.44 -1.35 25.41
CA ASP A 677 -4.29 -2.77 25.75
C ASP A 677 -3.25 -3.41 24.83
N TRP A 678 -2.23 -4.06 25.41
CA TRP A 678 -1.22 -4.74 24.60
C TRP A 678 -1.50 -6.23 24.55
N ALA A 679 -1.25 -6.86 23.40
CA ALA A 679 -1.15 -8.31 23.36
C ALA A 679 -0.02 -8.81 24.28
N PRO A 680 -0.18 -9.98 24.92
CA PRO A 680 0.95 -10.68 25.54
C PRO A 680 2.03 -10.95 24.49
N LEU A 681 3.30 -10.63 24.79
CA LEU A 681 4.38 -10.85 23.79
C LEU A 681 4.52 -12.31 23.38
N SER A 682 4.17 -13.26 24.26
CA SER A 682 4.13 -14.69 23.94
C SER A 682 3.10 -15.04 22.86
N GLU A 683 2.04 -14.25 22.72
CA GLU A 683 1.02 -14.39 21.68
C GLU A 683 1.44 -13.60 20.44
N LEU A 684 1.89 -12.35 20.59
CA LEU A 684 2.31 -11.50 19.47
C LEU A 684 3.33 -12.18 18.55
N VAL A 685 4.33 -12.88 19.12
CA VAL A 685 5.38 -13.55 18.32
C VAL A 685 4.90 -14.80 17.56
N ARG A 686 3.66 -15.23 17.79
CA ARG A 686 3.00 -16.41 17.20
C ARG A 686 1.75 -16.07 16.39
N MET A 687 1.32 -14.81 16.39
CA MET A 687 0.10 -14.41 15.69
C MET A 687 0.19 -14.74 14.21
N THR A 688 -0.86 -15.37 13.72
CA THR A 688 -1.11 -15.50 12.28
C THR A 688 -1.32 -14.12 11.65
N ARG A 689 -1.21 -14.05 10.33
CA ARG A 689 -1.48 -12.83 9.57
C ARG A 689 -2.86 -12.24 9.90
N GLY A 690 -3.90 -13.08 9.98
CA GLY A 690 -5.27 -12.65 10.26
C GLY A 690 -5.43 -12.06 11.67
N GLU A 691 -4.86 -12.71 12.68
CA GLU A 691 -4.89 -12.23 14.06
C GLU A 691 -4.14 -10.90 14.20
N PHE A 692 -2.97 -10.79 13.56
CA PHE A 692 -2.20 -9.56 13.57
C PHE A 692 -2.99 -8.38 12.98
N TYR A 693 -3.60 -8.55 11.80
CA TYR A 693 -4.36 -7.47 11.16
C TYR A 693 -5.72 -7.19 11.82
N SER A 694 -6.26 -8.10 12.64
CA SER A 694 -7.52 -7.88 13.37
C SER A 694 -7.45 -6.67 14.32
N ASN A 695 -6.26 -6.32 14.80
CA ASN A 695 -5.98 -5.12 15.57
C ASN A 695 -4.67 -4.44 15.11
N ALA A 696 -4.54 -4.24 13.79
CA ALA A 696 -3.36 -3.64 13.17
C ALA A 696 -2.93 -2.32 13.84
N ARG A 697 -3.90 -1.50 14.28
CA ARG A 697 -3.64 -0.22 14.97
C ARG A 697 -2.69 -0.36 16.16
N VAL A 698 -2.77 -1.47 16.89
CA VAL A 698 -1.96 -1.70 18.09
C VAL A 698 -0.81 -2.68 17.80
N HIS A 699 -1.06 -3.74 17.05
CA HIS A 699 -0.06 -4.79 16.81
C HIS A 699 1.16 -4.29 16.00
N TYR A 700 0.98 -3.36 15.06
CA TYR A 700 2.11 -2.72 14.36
C TYR A 700 3.06 -1.99 15.32
N PRO A 701 2.58 -1.00 16.11
CA PRO A 701 3.37 -0.37 17.14
C PRO A 701 4.05 -1.35 18.12
N GLU A 702 3.34 -2.38 18.58
CA GLU A 702 3.92 -3.37 19.50
C GLU A 702 5.08 -4.15 18.88
N ALA A 703 4.90 -4.61 17.64
CA ALA A 703 5.93 -5.30 16.88
C ALA A 703 7.15 -4.40 16.65
N TRP A 704 6.94 -3.13 16.28
CA TRP A 704 7.99 -2.12 16.21
C TRP A 704 8.70 -1.94 17.55
N ALA A 705 7.96 -1.83 18.66
CA ALA A 705 8.54 -1.63 19.98
C ALA A 705 9.42 -2.81 20.42
N LEU A 706 8.99 -4.04 20.13
CA LEU A 706 9.78 -5.24 20.38
C LEU A 706 11.07 -5.23 19.54
N VAL A 707 10.99 -5.01 18.23
CA VAL A 707 12.18 -4.93 17.36
C VAL A 707 13.12 -3.82 17.82
N HIS A 708 12.59 -2.64 18.12
CA HIS A 708 13.38 -1.50 18.57
C HIS A 708 14.09 -1.80 19.91
N TYR A 709 13.41 -2.43 20.88
CA TYR A 709 14.01 -2.86 22.13
C TYR A 709 15.14 -3.88 21.89
N LEU A 710 14.87 -4.90 21.07
CA LEU A 710 15.86 -5.93 20.75
C LEU A 710 17.14 -5.34 20.13
N GLN A 711 16.99 -4.32 19.28
CA GLN A 711 18.11 -3.65 18.63
C GLN A 711 18.85 -2.63 19.51
N HIS A 712 18.21 -2.06 20.55
CA HIS A 712 18.75 -0.91 21.29
C HIS A 712 19.07 -1.16 22.78
N SER A 713 18.61 -2.25 23.38
CA SER A 713 18.74 -2.47 24.82
C SER A 713 19.98 -3.27 25.25
N GLY A 714 20.87 -3.57 24.30
CA GLY A 714 22.18 -4.15 24.56
C GLY A 714 22.42 -5.48 23.84
N ARG A 715 23.64 -6.00 23.95
CA ARG A 715 24.11 -7.17 23.18
C ARG A 715 23.32 -8.45 23.46
N THR A 716 22.77 -8.62 24.66
CA THR A 716 21.98 -9.81 25.00
C THR A 716 20.67 -9.83 24.21
N GLN A 717 19.99 -8.69 24.15
CA GLN A 717 18.74 -8.51 23.44
C GLN A 717 18.95 -8.57 21.92
N SER A 718 20.02 -7.96 21.40
CA SER A 718 20.32 -8.04 19.97
C SER A 718 20.60 -9.47 19.51
N ARG A 719 21.18 -10.32 20.38
CA ARG A 719 21.35 -11.75 20.08
C ARG A 719 20.04 -12.52 19.97
N LEU A 720 18.96 -12.08 20.64
CA LEU A 720 17.64 -12.70 20.47
C LEU A 720 17.09 -12.39 19.07
N PHE A 721 17.25 -11.15 18.59
CA PHE A 721 16.91 -10.80 17.21
C PHE A 721 17.73 -11.61 16.21
N ASP A 722 19.05 -11.68 16.39
CA ASP A 722 19.94 -12.44 15.50
C ASP A 722 19.60 -13.94 15.49
N ALA A 723 19.27 -14.52 16.65
CA ALA A 723 18.89 -15.92 16.76
C ALA A 723 17.52 -16.21 16.12
N TYR A 724 16.54 -15.31 16.30
CA TYR A 724 15.22 -15.44 15.67
C TYR A 724 15.34 -15.35 14.16
N LEU A 725 16.08 -14.36 13.66
CA LEU A 725 16.36 -14.23 12.24
C LEU A 725 17.06 -15.48 11.68
N ALA A 726 18.08 -15.99 12.37
CA ALA A 726 18.79 -17.19 11.93
C ALA A 726 17.86 -18.41 11.83
N ALA A 727 16.96 -18.61 12.80
CA ALA A 727 15.97 -19.69 12.76
C ALA A 727 15.05 -19.57 11.54
N LEU A 728 14.53 -18.37 11.26
CA LEU A 728 13.69 -18.12 10.08
C LEU A 728 14.43 -18.39 8.77
N MET A 729 15.68 -17.93 8.66
CA MET A 729 16.51 -18.15 7.47
C MET A 729 16.91 -19.61 7.26
N ASP A 730 16.88 -20.41 8.32
CA ASP A 730 17.11 -21.87 8.27
C ASP A 730 15.79 -22.65 8.06
N GLY A 731 14.68 -21.95 7.83
CA GLY A 731 13.39 -22.53 7.41
C GLY A 731 12.36 -22.73 8.51
N ALA A 732 12.63 -22.30 9.75
CA ALA A 732 11.68 -22.36 10.85
C ALA A 732 10.47 -21.44 10.59
N ASP A 733 9.27 -21.92 10.89
CA ASP A 733 8.08 -21.07 10.93
C ASP A 733 8.02 -20.20 12.20
N ALA A 734 6.93 -19.44 12.36
CA ALA A 734 6.75 -18.53 13.50
C ALA A 734 6.84 -19.23 14.85
N ASP A 735 6.19 -20.39 14.98
CA ASP A 735 6.09 -21.12 16.24
C ASP A 735 7.39 -21.82 16.59
N MET A 736 8.02 -22.47 15.61
CA MET A 736 9.33 -23.09 15.76
C MET A 736 10.40 -22.06 16.12
N ALA A 737 10.44 -20.92 15.42
CA ALA A 737 11.39 -19.85 15.72
C ALA A 737 11.16 -19.28 17.13
N ALA A 738 9.89 -19.13 17.54
CA ALA A 738 9.56 -18.67 18.87
C ALA A 738 9.97 -19.68 19.96
N ASP A 739 9.75 -20.98 19.73
CA ASP A 739 10.19 -22.04 20.65
C ASP A 739 11.72 -22.10 20.75
N MET A 740 12.43 -21.98 19.63
CA MET A 740 13.89 -22.05 19.62
C MET A 740 14.55 -20.88 20.36
N VAL A 741 13.93 -19.68 20.32
CA VAL A 741 14.58 -18.45 20.79
C VAL A 741 14.01 -17.94 22.11
N PHE A 742 12.71 -18.09 22.33
CA PHE A 742 12.01 -17.52 23.48
C PHE A 742 11.60 -18.54 24.55
N ALA A 743 11.81 -19.85 24.37
CA ALA A 743 11.41 -20.86 25.36
C ALA A 743 11.99 -20.63 26.77
N ASP A 744 13.26 -20.20 26.86
CA ASP A 744 13.93 -19.92 28.13
C ASP A 744 13.87 -18.42 28.53
N VAL A 745 13.13 -17.61 27.78
CA VAL A 745 12.97 -16.16 28.03
C VAL A 745 11.71 -15.94 28.86
N ASP A 746 11.83 -15.22 29.98
CA ASP A 746 10.67 -14.73 30.72
C ASP A 746 9.96 -13.65 29.89
N MET A 747 8.97 -14.07 29.09
CA MET A 747 8.21 -13.19 28.19
C MET A 747 7.44 -12.10 28.93
N THR A 748 7.04 -12.34 30.18
CA THR A 748 6.37 -11.32 31.00
C THR A 748 7.36 -10.25 31.46
N ALA A 749 8.57 -10.65 31.86
CA ALA A 749 9.65 -9.71 32.16
C ALA A 749 10.07 -8.94 30.90
N LEU A 750 10.21 -9.61 29.76
CA LEU A 750 10.52 -8.96 28.48
C LEU A 750 9.46 -7.92 28.12
N GLN A 751 8.17 -8.24 28.23
CA GLN A 751 7.07 -7.30 27.96
C GLN A 751 7.12 -6.07 28.87
N ARG A 752 7.40 -6.25 30.16
CA ARG A 752 7.59 -5.13 31.09
C ARG A 752 8.77 -4.25 30.66
N ASP A 753 9.87 -4.85 30.23
CA ASP A 753 11.08 -4.13 29.84
C ASP A 753 10.90 -3.38 28.50
N VAL A 754 10.19 -3.97 27.53
CA VAL A 754 9.78 -3.29 26.28
C VAL A 754 8.88 -2.09 26.59
N ARG A 755 7.88 -2.25 27.46
CA ARG A 755 7.02 -1.13 27.90
C ARG A 755 7.83 -0.01 28.58
N ALA A 756 8.81 -0.38 29.41
CA ALA A 756 9.70 0.61 30.04
C ALA A 756 10.57 1.34 29.00
N HIS A 757 11.06 0.61 28.00
CA HIS A 757 11.83 1.17 26.89
C HIS A 757 11.03 2.17 26.07
N VAL A 758 9.79 1.84 25.67
CA VAL A 758 8.91 2.77 24.95
C VAL A 758 8.67 4.06 25.75
N ARG A 759 8.45 3.95 27.06
CA ARG A 759 8.28 5.13 27.93
C ARG A 759 9.54 6.00 28.03
N ALA A 760 10.72 5.42 27.85
CA ALA A 760 11.99 6.14 27.85
C ALA A 760 12.30 6.83 26.50
N LEU A 761 11.57 6.50 25.44
CA LEU A 761 11.65 7.16 24.13
C LEU A 761 10.76 8.42 24.01
N ARG A 762 9.92 8.70 25.02
CA ARG A 762 9.20 9.97 25.17
C ARG A 762 10.16 11.09 25.55
#